data_AF-A0A3A4WMC4-F1
#
_entry.id   AF-A0A3A4WMC4-F1
#
_cell.length_a   1.000
_cell.length_b   1.000
_cell.length_c   1.000
_cell.angle_alpha   90.00
_cell.angle_beta   90.00
_cell.angle_gamma   90.00
#
_symmetry.space_group_name_H-M   'P 1'
#
loop_
_entity.id
_entity.type
_entity.pdbx_description
1 polymer ?
#
loop_
_entity_poly.entity_id
_entity_poly.type
_entity_poly.pdbx_seq_one_letter_code
_entity_poly.pdbx_strand_id
1 'polypeptide(L)'
;MWIVNKSTERNYLRTIQKASEKIKQLRAEVGALKVKEPVAVIGMGCRFPGNGVDPDSFWRLLEERGDAVGRVPPERWSVEAYYDPHGKTPGTAYTMNGGFLDEVDGFDCGFFGISAGEAAALDPQQRLLLEVSWETLEHAGIDPDRLKGTRTGVFLGMCGSDYHQAHLGSGDPERIDEHSVTGVALSTAAGRLSYFYDFHGPSVVMDSACSSSLLALHHAVRSLREGETEIALAGGVHLILTPEPYIGFSRLGALSPSGKCRAFDASADGYVRGEGCGLVLLKRLSDARRDGDKILALIRGSAVNQDGQSNGLTAPNAPAQKDVIERALADAGLAPGAVDYVEAHGTGTSLGDPIEARALAMVFGKRRPLPVGSVKTNIGHLEAAAGMASLIKVILSMGRGRIPGSLHFKNPNPHIPWEEIPLSVVTENTPWPRERGERVAGISAFGFSGTNVHMVVSGPPEEPARTPDRTPDRTPDPTLDRALDRALEKIPERPLHILTLSAREDLALAKLARSYADLLLRDDGVSPADVCHSANTGRHRFSHCTFVVGDTRETLGHSLLKLSEKPPSLPEALERERGACPEVVFLYPGHDRWNAGMGAELYTAHPVFRDAVDRCGGNRGSGTESCLSQISDRLCRQINPQPRNGDLRQIGIVRSGVACTGLFRRPCTVFLRRGGREGRSRLLFRLICGRLRIGNEPRCHFEGRIVPKVFELRVALDEFSPPALVEPPLVEFEG
;
A
#
# COMPACT_ATOMS: atom_id res chain seq x y z
N MET A 1 13.42 1.97 75.37
CA MET A 1 14.21 2.83 74.46
C MET A 1 14.53 1.97 73.25
N TRP A 2 13.88 2.02 72.08
CA TRP A 2 13.23 3.09 71.34
C TRP A 2 11.79 2.69 70.94
N ILE A 3 10.82 3.56 71.20
CA ILE A 3 9.46 3.39 70.66
C ILE A 3 9.52 3.86 69.20
N VAL A 4 9.62 2.92 68.26
CA VAL A 4 9.53 3.26 66.84
C VAL A 4 8.11 3.74 66.59
N ASN A 5 7.99 5.03 66.29
CA ASN A 5 6.71 5.69 66.04
C ASN A 5 6.08 5.10 64.77
N LYS A 6 5.00 4.31 64.93
CA LYS A 6 4.23 3.62 63.87
C LYS A 6 3.75 4.54 62.73
N SER A 7 3.76 5.86 62.91
CA SER A 7 3.47 6.82 61.83
C SER A 7 4.65 6.99 60.87
N THR A 8 5.88 6.98 61.38
CA THR A 8 7.13 7.08 60.61
C THR A 8 7.32 5.86 59.71
N GLU A 9 7.03 4.67 60.24
CA GLU A 9 7.12 3.40 59.49
C GLU A 9 6.11 3.34 58.33
N ARG A 10 4.87 3.81 58.55
CA ARG A 10 3.86 3.93 57.50
C ARG A 10 4.23 4.96 56.42
N ASN A 11 4.84 6.08 56.80
CA ASN A 11 5.33 7.07 55.83
C ASN A 11 6.53 6.54 55.04
N TYR A 12 7.41 5.76 55.68
CA TYR A 12 8.55 5.13 55.01
C TYR A 12 8.10 4.09 53.98
N LEU A 13 7.15 3.21 54.34
CA LEU A 13 6.57 2.22 53.43
C LEU A 13 5.85 2.85 52.23
N ARG A 14 5.09 3.93 52.44
CA ARG A 14 4.46 4.68 51.34
C ARG A 14 5.48 5.32 50.40
N THR A 15 6.59 5.80 50.93
CA THR A 15 7.67 6.40 50.14
C THR A 15 8.37 5.34 49.30
N ILE A 16 8.65 4.17 49.88
CA ILE A 16 9.22 3.03 49.16
C ILE A 16 8.27 2.51 48.06
N GLN A 17 6.96 2.43 48.33
CA GLN A 17 5.96 2.03 47.31
C GLN A 17 5.94 3.01 46.13
N LYS A 18 5.87 4.33 46.40
CA LYS A 18 5.91 5.35 45.35
C LYS A 18 7.21 5.32 44.54
N ALA A 19 8.35 5.12 45.21
CA ALA A 19 9.64 4.98 44.54
C ALA A 19 9.70 3.72 43.67
N SER A 20 9.16 2.59 44.15
CA SER A 20 9.09 1.33 43.40
C SER A 20 8.20 1.44 42.17
N GLU A 21 7.02 2.07 42.29
CA GLU A 21 6.14 2.36 41.15
C GLU A 21 6.81 3.29 40.14
N LYS A 22 7.51 4.33 40.60
CA LYS A 22 8.24 5.25 39.72
C LYS A 22 9.42 4.56 39.02
N ILE A 23 10.15 3.68 39.71
CA ILE A 23 11.21 2.86 39.11
C ILE A 23 10.62 1.89 38.07
N LYS A 24 9.47 1.29 38.35
CA LYS A 24 8.77 0.41 37.40
C LYS A 24 8.30 1.18 36.16
N GLN A 25 7.77 2.39 36.35
CA GLN A 25 7.36 3.29 35.27
C GLN A 25 8.58 3.73 34.43
N LEU A 26 9.65 4.21 35.06
CA LEU A 26 10.87 4.61 34.36
C LEU A 26 11.53 3.42 33.64
N ARG A 27 11.48 2.21 34.20
CA ARG A 27 11.96 0.99 33.51
C ARG A 27 11.09 0.64 32.31
N ALA A 28 9.78 0.85 32.38
CA ALA A 28 8.87 0.67 31.25
C ALA A 28 9.10 1.74 30.17
N GLU A 29 9.29 3.00 30.55
CA GLU A 29 9.64 4.10 29.63
C GLU A 29 11.00 3.87 28.97
N VAL A 30 12.04 3.47 29.73
CA VAL A 30 13.36 3.11 29.19
C VAL A 30 13.29 1.83 28.33
N GLY A 31 12.44 0.87 28.68
CA GLY A 31 12.19 -0.33 27.88
C GLY A 31 11.50 0.00 26.55
N ALA A 32 10.53 0.91 26.57
CA ALA A 32 9.87 1.44 25.38
C ALA A 32 10.81 2.29 24.51
N LEU A 33 11.73 3.05 25.12
CA LEU A 33 12.78 3.78 24.40
C LEU A 33 13.83 2.85 23.77
N LYS A 34 13.98 1.61 24.26
CA LYS A 34 14.92 0.62 23.71
C LYS A 34 14.38 -0.15 22.51
N VAL A 35 13.07 -0.30 22.38
CA VAL A 35 12.44 -0.98 21.24
C VAL A 35 11.97 0.08 20.26
N LYS A 36 12.70 0.25 19.15
CA LYS A 36 12.27 1.16 18.08
C LYS A 36 10.99 0.62 17.48
N GLU A 37 10.05 1.53 17.21
CA GLU A 37 8.77 1.17 16.62
C GLU A 37 8.97 0.37 15.31
N PRO A 38 8.29 -0.77 15.13
CA PRO A 38 8.29 -1.48 13.86
C PRO A 38 7.69 -0.64 12.73
N VAL A 39 8.21 -0.82 11.52
CA VAL A 39 7.65 -0.22 10.31
C VAL A 39 6.81 -1.27 9.60
N ALA A 40 5.54 -0.96 9.35
CA ALA A 40 4.61 -1.83 8.64
C ALA A 40 4.82 -1.71 7.13
N VAL A 41 4.88 -2.85 6.45
CA VAL A 41 4.71 -2.94 5.00
C VAL A 41 3.21 -3.04 4.72
N ILE A 42 2.64 -2.06 4.04
CA ILE A 42 1.19 -1.97 3.79
C ILE A 42 0.80 -2.22 2.33
N GLY A 43 1.74 -2.09 1.41
CA GLY A 43 1.57 -2.41 -0.01
C GLY A 43 2.86 -2.92 -0.63
N MET A 44 2.75 -3.68 -1.71
CA MET A 44 3.89 -4.15 -2.49
C MET A 44 3.49 -4.36 -3.95
N GLY A 45 4.43 -4.15 -4.87
CA GLY A 45 4.29 -4.41 -6.30
C GLY A 45 5.62 -4.86 -6.89
N CYS A 46 5.59 -5.62 -7.98
CA CYS A 46 6.80 -6.10 -8.63
C CYS A 46 6.63 -6.43 -10.12
N ARG A 47 7.76 -6.44 -10.83
CA ARG A 47 7.97 -7.06 -12.14
C ARG A 47 9.24 -7.91 -12.05
N PHE A 48 9.09 -9.23 -12.16
CA PHE A 48 10.18 -10.20 -12.07
C PHE A 48 10.12 -11.21 -13.23
N PRO A 49 11.25 -11.86 -13.57
CA PRO A 49 11.33 -12.87 -14.61
C PRO A 49 10.36 -14.04 -14.38
N GLY A 50 9.98 -14.72 -15.46
CA GLY A 50 9.08 -15.88 -15.40
C GLY A 50 7.62 -15.51 -15.18
N ASN A 51 7.15 -14.46 -15.86
CA ASN A 51 5.81 -13.90 -15.72
C ASN A 51 5.44 -13.46 -14.29
N GLY A 52 6.44 -13.03 -13.51
CA GLY A 52 6.26 -12.46 -12.17
C GLY A 52 5.79 -11.01 -12.24
N VAL A 53 4.66 -10.74 -12.89
CA VAL A 53 4.14 -9.39 -13.13
C VAL A 53 3.47 -8.77 -11.91
N ASP A 54 3.28 -9.53 -10.83
CA ASP A 54 2.68 -9.09 -9.57
C ASP A 54 3.08 -10.05 -8.43
N PRO A 55 2.84 -9.71 -7.15
CA PRO A 55 3.23 -10.58 -6.04
C PRO A 55 2.60 -11.98 -6.04
N ASP A 56 1.37 -12.15 -6.55
CA ASP A 56 0.70 -13.46 -6.61
C ASP A 56 1.25 -14.33 -7.76
N SER A 57 1.52 -13.75 -8.94
CA SER A 57 2.19 -14.46 -10.03
C SER A 57 3.63 -14.84 -9.67
N PHE A 58 4.35 -13.96 -8.98
CA PHE A 58 5.65 -14.28 -8.43
C PHE A 58 5.60 -15.41 -7.39
N TRP A 59 4.60 -15.40 -6.49
CA TRP A 59 4.41 -16.52 -5.57
C TRP A 59 4.18 -17.84 -6.31
N ARG A 60 3.34 -17.86 -7.36
CA ARG A 60 3.10 -19.07 -8.17
C ARG A 60 4.41 -19.62 -8.75
N LEU A 61 5.25 -18.78 -9.33
CA LEU A 61 6.56 -19.17 -9.83
C LEU A 61 7.41 -19.86 -8.75
N LEU A 62 7.47 -19.28 -7.55
CA LEU A 62 8.25 -19.82 -6.43
C LEU A 62 7.66 -21.13 -5.90
N GLU A 63 6.33 -21.21 -5.76
CA GLU A 63 5.63 -22.39 -5.29
C GLU A 63 5.75 -23.56 -6.27
N GLU A 64 5.70 -23.29 -7.57
CA GLU A 64 5.92 -24.27 -8.64
C GLU A 64 7.40 -24.62 -8.82
N ARG A 65 8.30 -23.99 -8.06
CA ARG A 65 9.77 -24.16 -8.13
C ARG A 65 10.31 -23.87 -9.54
N GLY A 66 9.75 -22.86 -10.21
CA GLY A 66 10.16 -22.45 -11.55
C GLY A 66 11.55 -21.81 -11.59
N ASP A 67 12.28 -22.12 -12.67
CA ASP A 67 13.58 -21.53 -13.05
C ASP A 67 13.32 -20.59 -14.24
N ALA A 68 13.36 -19.29 -13.98
CA ALA A 68 13.09 -18.23 -14.94
C ALA A 68 14.37 -17.75 -15.66
N VAL A 69 15.51 -18.40 -15.43
CA VAL A 69 16.76 -18.08 -16.12
C VAL A 69 16.74 -18.66 -17.53
N GLY A 70 16.85 -17.77 -18.52
CA GLY A 70 16.91 -18.10 -19.94
C GLY A 70 18.11 -17.45 -20.62
N ARG A 71 18.13 -17.49 -21.95
CA ARG A 71 19.09 -16.71 -22.75
C ARG A 71 18.60 -15.27 -22.91
N VAL A 72 19.54 -14.35 -23.17
CA VAL A 72 19.23 -12.99 -23.60
C VAL A 72 18.20 -13.01 -24.74
N PRO A 73 17.08 -12.24 -24.64
CA PRO A 73 16.11 -12.11 -25.71
C PRO A 73 16.72 -11.49 -26.97
N PRO A 74 16.39 -11.99 -28.18
CA PRO A 74 16.98 -11.50 -29.43
C PRO A 74 16.65 -10.03 -29.72
N GLU A 75 15.59 -9.48 -29.09
CA GLU A 75 15.19 -8.08 -29.19
C GLU A 75 16.15 -7.13 -28.45
N ARG A 76 17.01 -7.63 -27.55
CA ARG A 76 18.00 -6.82 -26.82
C ARG A 76 19.26 -6.61 -27.66
N TRP A 77 19.95 -7.70 -28.00
CA TRP A 77 21.12 -7.72 -28.88
C TRP A 77 21.39 -9.13 -29.41
N SER A 78 22.21 -9.26 -30.46
CA SER A 78 22.63 -10.58 -30.96
C SER A 78 23.60 -11.24 -29.97
N VAL A 79 23.18 -12.37 -29.41
CA VAL A 79 24.00 -13.20 -28.51
C VAL A 79 25.28 -13.66 -29.21
N GLU A 80 25.19 -14.04 -30.48
CA GLU A 80 26.29 -14.57 -31.29
C GLU A 80 27.42 -13.55 -31.44
N ALA A 81 27.10 -12.25 -31.48
CA ALA A 81 28.09 -11.19 -31.64
C ALA A 81 29.00 -11.04 -30.42
N TYR A 82 28.54 -11.45 -29.22
CA TYR A 82 29.23 -11.18 -27.96
C TYR A 82 29.51 -12.44 -27.12
N TYR A 83 29.14 -13.64 -27.59
CA TYR A 83 29.34 -14.88 -26.85
C TYR A 83 30.63 -15.61 -27.26
N ASP A 84 31.52 -15.84 -26.29
CA ASP A 84 32.69 -16.72 -26.44
C ASP A 84 32.77 -17.68 -25.23
N PRO A 85 32.41 -18.96 -25.40
CA PRO A 85 32.41 -19.92 -24.28
C PRO A 85 33.80 -20.15 -23.67
N HIS A 86 34.87 -19.78 -24.36
CA HIS A 86 36.23 -19.89 -23.84
C HIS A 86 36.68 -18.65 -23.05
N GLY A 87 35.93 -17.53 -23.11
CA GLY A 87 36.22 -16.29 -22.40
C GLY A 87 37.55 -15.63 -22.78
N LYS A 88 38.13 -15.98 -23.93
CA LYS A 88 39.46 -15.52 -24.34
C LYS A 88 39.37 -14.25 -25.20
N THR A 89 38.35 -14.14 -26.02
CA THR A 89 38.22 -13.06 -27.01
C THR A 89 37.86 -11.72 -26.36
N PRO A 90 38.66 -10.65 -26.49
CA PRO A 90 38.30 -9.33 -25.98
C PRO A 90 36.94 -8.87 -26.52
N GLY A 91 36.13 -8.21 -25.70
CA GLY A 91 34.80 -7.74 -26.11
C GLY A 91 33.69 -8.82 -26.10
N THR A 92 33.95 -10.01 -25.58
CA THR A 92 32.93 -11.08 -25.45
C THR A 92 32.76 -11.54 -24.00
N ALA A 93 31.63 -12.20 -23.74
CA ALA A 93 31.28 -12.84 -22.47
C ALA A 93 31.14 -14.36 -22.67
N TYR A 94 31.47 -15.13 -21.63
CA TYR A 94 31.38 -16.59 -21.67
C TYR A 94 30.00 -17.15 -21.34
N THR A 95 29.04 -16.28 -21.00
CA THR A 95 27.65 -16.64 -20.72
C THR A 95 26.75 -15.49 -21.15
N MET A 96 25.57 -15.85 -21.67
CA MET A 96 24.50 -14.93 -22.05
C MET A 96 23.17 -15.42 -21.49
N ASN A 97 23.23 -16.06 -20.31
CA ASN A 97 22.05 -16.44 -19.57
C ASN A 97 21.71 -15.36 -18.55
N GLY A 98 20.43 -15.17 -18.28
CA GLY A 98 19.89 -14.15 -17.40
C GLY A 98 18.42 -14.40 -17.06
N GLY A 99 17.95 -13.82 -15.96
CA GLY A 99 16.51 -13.69 -15.72
C GLY A 99 16.02 -12.40 -16.37
N PHE A 100 15.23 -12.49 -17.44
CA PHE A 100 14.76 -11.32 -18.19
C PHE A 100 13.27 -11.05 -17.95
N LEU A 101 12.90 -9.78 -18.02
CA LEU A 101 11.49 -9.41 -18.17
C LEU A 101 11.06 -9.62 -19.62
N ASP A 102 9.83 -10.10 -19.80
CA ASP A 102 9.27 -10.41 -21.12
C ASP A 102 9.18 -9.15 -22.00
N GLU A 103 8.88 -8.00 -21.40
CA GLU A 103 8.73 -6.70 -22.08
C GLU A 103 9.35 -5.59 -21.22
N VAL A 104 10.09 -4.66 -21.85
CA VAL A 104 10.70 -3.50 -21.17
C VAL A 104 10.49 -2.19 -21.92
N ASP A 105 10.02 -2.25 -23.17
CA ASP A 105 9.75 -1.11 -24.05
C ASP A 105 8.30 -0.62 -23.96
N GLY A 106 7.36 -1.49 -23.58
CA GLY A 106 5.96 -1.15 -23.32
C GLY A 106 5.79 -0.18 -22.15
N PHE A 107 4.92 0.84 -22.33
CA PHE A 107 4.60 1.83 -21.30
C PHE A 107 3.33 2.62 -21.66
N ASP A 108 2.40 2.76 -20.71
CA ASP A 108 1.21 3.62 -20.88
C ASP A 108 1.53 5.10 -20.61
N CYS A 109 2.19 5.76 -21.57
CA CYS A 109 2.60 7.16 -21.41
C CYS A 109 1.42 8.13 -21.19
N GLY A 110 0.27 7.89 -21.83
CA GLY A 110 -0.94 8.70 -21.67
C GLY A 110 -1.51 8.63 -20.26
N PHE A 111 -1.41 7.47 -19.60
CA PHE A 111 -1.77 7.31 -18.21
C PHE A 111 -0.94 8.18 -17.26
N PHE A 112 0.36 8.30 -17.52
CA PHE A 112 1.25 9.11 -16.69
C PHE A 112 1.36 10.57 -17.12
N GLY A 113 0.60 10.98 -18.15
CA GLY A 113 0.66 12.35 -18.68
C GLY A 113 1.99 12.68 -19.35
N ILE A 114 2.67 11.66 -19.88
CA ILE A 114 3.96 11.75 -20.56
C ILE A 114 3.72 11.69 -22.07
N SER A 115 4.35 12.58 -22.83
CA SER A 115 4.22 12.56 -24.30
C SER A 115 4.92 11.35 -24.90
N ALA A 116 4.52 10.91 -26.11
CA ALA A 116 5.19 9.79 -26.79
C ALA A 116 6.69 10.07 -27.06
N GLY A 117 7.03 11.32 -27.38
CA GLY A 117 8.43 11.74 -27.59
C GLY A 117 9.24 11.67 -26.30
N GLU A 118 8.70 12.21 -25.21
CA GLU A 118 9.33 12.09 -23.89
C GLU A 118 9.48 10.62 -23.49
N ALA A 119 8.41 9.83 -23.59
CA ALA A 119 8.41 8.41 -23.24
C ALA A 119 9.51 7.65 -23.97
N ALA A 120 9.76 7.95 -25.25
CA ALA A 120 10.84 7.32 -26.02
C ALA A 120 12.23 7.63 -25.45
N ALA A 121 12.45 8.79 -24.83
CA ALA A 121 13.72 9.17 -24.21
C ALA A 121 13.85 8.70 -22.75
N LEU A 122 12.77 8.24 -22.11
CA LEU A 122 12.82 7.72 -20.73
C LEU A 122 13.52 6.36 -20.67
N ASP A 123 14.47 6.21 -19.75
CA ASP A 123 15.00 4.90 -19.36
C ASP A 123 13.81 3.99 -18.97
N PRO A 124 13.68 2.79 -19.58
CA PRO A 124 12.72 1.76 -19.19
C PRO A 124 12.61 1.51 -17.68
N GLN A 125 13.69 1.71 -16.92
CA GLN A 125 13.66 1.64 -15.45
C GLN A 125 12.71 2.67 -14.83
N GLN A 126 12.69 3.92 -15.34
CA GLN A 126 11.76 4.96 -14.86
C GLN A 126 10.30 4.63 -15.22
N ARG A 127 10.08 4.04 -16.40
CA ARG A 127 8.75 3.60 -16.86
C ARG A 127 8.18 2.51 -15.95
N LEU A 128 8.99 1.48 -15.66
CA LEU A 128 8.62 0.42 -14.72
C LEU A 128 8.36 0.95 -13.30
N LEU A 129 9.17 1.90 -12.82
CA LEU A 129 8.95 2.51 -11.51
C LEU A 129 7.59 3.22 -11.43
N LEU A 130 7.15 3.91 -12.48
CA LEU A 130 5.85 4.56 -12.54
C LEU A 130 4.70 3.55 -12.46
N GLU A 131 4.75 2.48 -13.26
CA GLU A 131 3.72 1.43 -13.23
C GLU A 131 3.68 0.68 -11.89
N VAL A 132 4.84 0.20 -11.44
CA VAL A 132 4.92 -0.61 -10.21
C VAL A 132 4.61 0.23 -8.98
N SER A 133 4.91 1.53 -8.97
CA SER A 133 4.54 2.42 -7.85
C SER A 133 3.03 2.66 -7.79
N TRP A 134 2.38 2.82 -8.94
CA TRP A 134 0.92 2.92 -9.01
C TRP A 134 0.26 1.67 -8.44
N GLU A 135 0.70 0.49 -8.89
CA GLU A 135 0.18 -0.79 -8.42
C GLU A 135 0.48 -1.04 -6.94
N THR A 136 1.63 -0.58 -6.44
CA THR A 136 1.99 -0.68 -5.02
C THR A 136 1.02 0.13 -4.15
N LEU A 137 0.63 1.33 -4.59
CA LEU A 137 -0.37 2.17 -3.92
C LEU A 137 -1.77 1.54 -3.98
N GLU A 138 -2.16 1.01 -5.13
CA GLU A 138 -3.44 0.28 -5.27
C GLU A 138 -3.49 -0.99 -4.44
N HIS A 139 -2.39 -1.73 -4.35
CA HIS A 139 -2.26 -2.91 -3.48
C HIS A 139 -2.41 -2.53 -2.00
N ALA A 140 -1.94 -1.34 -1.60
CA ALA A 140 -2.18 -0.80 -0.25
C ALA A 140 -3.63 -0.33 -0.03
N GLY A 141 -4.46 -0.28 -1.07
CA GLY A 141 -5.82 0.28 -0.99
C GLY A 141 -5.84 1.78 -0.82
N ILE A 142 -4.80 2.48 -1.32
CA ILE A 142 -4.66 3.92 -1.20
C ILE A 142 -4.85 4.57 -2.57
N ASP A 143 -5.84 5.46 -2.65
CA ASP A 143 -5.95 6.40 -3.78
C ASP A 143 -4.76 7.39 -3.73
N PRO A 144 -3.91 7.45 -4.77
CA PRO A 144 -2.75 8.33 -4.80
C PRO A 144 -3.09 9.81 -4.57
N ASP A 145 -4.31 10.27 -4.93
CA ASP A 145 -4.73 11.65 -4.70
C ASP A 145 -4.79 12.03 -3.22
N ARG A 146 -5.00 11.04 -2.34
CA ARG A 146 -5.00 11.26 -0.87
C ARG A 146 -3.62 11.58 -0.33
N LEU A 147 -2.57 11.36 -1.12
CA LEU A 147 -1.17 11.56 -0.73
C LEU A 147 -0.57 12.84 -1.32
N LYS A 148 -1.27 13.56 -2.19
CA LYS A 148 -0.82 14.84 -2.75
C LYS A 148 -0.52 15.85 -1.63
N GLY A 149 0.59 16.56 -1.74
CA GLY A 149 1.04 17.54 -0.75
C GLY A 149 1.55 16.95 0.57
N THR A 150 1.54 15.62 0.74
CA THR A 150 1.99 14.98 1.99
C THR A 150 3.52 14.81 2.02
N ARG A 151 4.08 14.63 3.22
CA ARG A 151 5.50 14.25 3.41
C ARG A 151 5.70 12.76 3.12
N THR A 152 5.30 12.33 1.92
CA THR A 152 5.56 10.99 1.41
C THR A 152 6.96 10.97 0.79
N GLY A 153 7.82 10.06 1.23
CA GLY A 153 9.20 9.93 0.76
C GLY A 153 9.35 8.84 -0.29
N VAL A 154 10.33 8.99 -1.19
CA VAL A 154 10.68 8.05 -2.26
C VAL A 154 12.15 7.65 -2.12
N PHE A 155 12.39 6.35 -1.89
CA PHE A 155 13.73 5.80 -1.66
C PHE A 155 13.99 4.64 -2.62
N LEU A 156 14.80 4.87 -3.65
CA LEU A 156 15.03 3.87 -4.69
C LEU A 156 16.48 3.39 -4.71
N GLY A 157 16.66 2.08 -4.84
CA GLY A 157 17.93 1.46 -5.21
C GLY A 157 18.01 1.27 -6.72
N MET A 158 19.01 1.87 -7.36
CA MET A 158 19.24 1.72 -8.80
C MET A 158 20.74 1.64 -9.05
N CYS A 159 21.15 0.82 -10.01
CA CYS A 159 22.49 0.80 -10.56
C CYS A 159 22.41 0.55 -12.07
N GLY A 160 23.52 0.78 -12.77
CA GLY A 160 23.55 0.66 -14.21
C GLY A 160 23.08 1.94 -14.91
N SER A 161 23.59 2.13 -16.12
CA SER A 161 23.36 3.32 -16.94
C SER A 161 23.24 2.94 -18.41
N ASP A 162 22.79 1.72 -18.69
CA ASP A 162 22.77 1.12 -20.02
C ASP A 162 22.01 2.01 -21.02
N TYR A 163 20.84 2.52 -20.64
CA TYR A 163 20.06 3.41 -21.50
C TYR A 163 20.72 4.78 -21.68
N HIS A 164 21.35 5.32 -20.63
CA HIS A 164 22.17 6.53 -20.75
C HIS A 164 23.30 6.31 -21.77
N GLN A 165 24.01 5.19 -21.71
CA GLN A 165 25.11 4.87 -22.63
C GLN A 165 24.61 4.67 -24.06
N ALA A 166 23.50 3.95 -24.24
CA ALA A 166 22.90 3.73 -25.55
C ALA A 166 22.33 5.01 -26.18
N HIS A 167 21.83 5.94 -25.37
CA HIS A 167 21.19 7.17 -25.82
C HIS A 167 22.17 8.34 -25.92
N LEU A 168 22.62 8.87 -24.77
CA LEU A 168 23.55 10.01 -24.69
C LEU A 168 24.99 9.63 -25.03
N GLY A 169 25.39 8.38 -24.80
CA GLY A 169 26.72 7.84 -25.12
C GLY A 169 26.87 7.35 -26.56
N SER A 170 25.83 7.45 -27.39
CA SER A 170 25.83 6.96 -28.78
C SER A 170 26.85 7.65 -29.70
N GLY A 171 27.35 8.82 -29.31
CA GLY A 171 28.24 9.64 -30.13
C GLY A 171 27.53 10.40 -31.25
N ASP A 172 26.20 10.41 -31.24
CA ASP A 172 25.35 11.12 -32.20
C ASP A 172 24.58 12.27 -31.51
N PRO A 173 25.11 13.51 -31.56
CA PRO A 173 24.48 14.65 -30.90
C PRO A 173 23.08 15.00 -31.44
N GLU A 174 22.73 14.57 -32.66
CA GLU A 174 21.41 14.86 -33.25
C GLU A 174 20.28 14.06 -32.57
N ARG A 175 20.61 12.99 -31.84
CA ARG A 175 19.65 12.18 -31.06
C ARG A 175 19.37 12.75 -29.67
N ILE A 176 20.05 13.81 -29.28
CA ILE A 176 19.89 14.46 -27.98
C ILE A 176 18.80 15.53 -28.10
N ASP A 177 17.70 15.30 -27.38
CA ASP A 177 16.54 16.20 -27.27
C ASP A 177 16.39 16.79 -25.86
N GLU A 178 15.36 17.60 -25.65
CA GLU A 178 15.03 18.24 -24.36
C GLU A 178 14.72 17.23 -23.24
N HIS A 179 14.32 16.01 -23.57
CA HIS A 179 13.94 14.98 -22.61
C HIS A 179 15.13 14.10 -22.21
N SER A 180 16.16 14.03 -23.05
CA SER A 180 17.27 13.09 -22.95
C SER A 180 17.97 13.12 -21.59
N VAL A 181 18.21 14.29 -21.00
CA VAL A 181 18.84 14.40 -19.68
C VAL A 181 17.92 13.86 -18.57
N THR A 182 16.65 14.27 -18.59
CA THR A 182 15.65 13.87 -17.58
C THR A 182 15.15 12.44 -17.76
N GLY A 183 15.35 11.86 -18.95
CA GLY A 183 14.97 10.49 -19.27
C GLY A 183 15.91 9.48 -18.66
N VAL A 184 17.19 9.83 -18.47
CA VAL A 184 18.23 8.86 -18.08
C VAL A 184 18.93 9.17 -16.77
N ALA A 185 18.78 10.39 -16.22
CA ALA A 185 19.39 10.72 -14.94
C ALA A 185 18.78 9.88 -13.79
N LEU A 186 19.64 9.25 -12.98
CA LEU A 186 19.17 8.43 -11.86
C LEU A 186 18.33 9.24 -10.87
N SER A 187 18.75 10.46 -10.55
CA SER A 187 18.00 11.36 -9.65
C SER A 187 16.57 11.64 -10.13
N THR A 188 16.36 11.75 -11.44
CA THR A 188 15.04 11.98 -12.01
C THR A 188 14.12 10.77 -11.89
N ALA A 189 14.63 9.56 -11.65
CA ALA A 189 13.76 8.40 -11.41
C ALA A 189 12.93 8.55 -10.14
N ALA A 190 13.55 8.89 -9.00
CA ALA A 190 12.83 9.18 -7.76
C ALA A 190 12.04 10.51 -7.87
N GLY A 191 12.67 11.54 -8.45
CA GLY A 191 12.06 12.85 -8.63
C GLY A 191 10.78 12.79 -9.48
N ARG A 192 10.72 11.94 -10.51
CA ARG A 192 9.56 11.77 -11.39
C ARG A 192 8.39 11.13 -10.66
N LEU A 193 8.63 10.18 -9.76
CA LEU A 193 7.58 9.65 -8.89
C LEU A 193 7.04 10.75 -7.97
N SER A 194 7.95 11.50 -7.31
CA SER A 194 7.55 12.60 -6.44
C SER A 194 6.77 13.69 -7.18
N TYR A 195 7.20 14.03 -8.39
CA TYR A 195 6.53 15.00 -9.26
C TYR A 195 5.14 14.52 -9.69
N PHE A 196 5.03 13.27 -10.16
CA PHE A 196 3.77 12.73 -10.66
C PHE A 196 2.69 12.64 -9.56
N TYR A 197 3.08 12.20 -8.36
CA TYR A 197 2.15 12.05 -7.23
C TYR A 197 2.04 13.29 -6.33
N ASP A 198 2.79 14.35 -6.60
CA ASP A 198 2.91 15.53 -5.74
C ASP A 198 3.32 15.15 -4.30
N PHE A 199 4.42 14.38 -4.16
CA PHE A 199 5.01 14.01 -2.88
C PHE A 199 6.07 15.02 -2.43
N HIS A 200 6.01 15.42 -1.17
CA HIS A 200 6.87 16.48 -0.59
C HIS A 200 7.85 15.95 0.47
N GLY A 201 8.06 14.62 0.56
CA GLY A 201 9.10 14.02 1.38
C GLY A 201 10.46 13.90 0.65
N PRO A 202 11.48 13.32 1.31
CA PRO A 202 12.77 13.04 0.69
C PRO A 202 12.60 12.17 -0.58
N SER A 203 13.30 12.52 -1.66
CA SER A 203 13.25 11.79 -2.93
C SER A 203 14.68 11.50 -3.38
N VAL A 204 15.10 10.23 -3.26
CA VAL A 204 16.51 9.85 -3.38
C VAL A 204 16.69 8.53 -4.11
N VAL A 205 17.78 8.45 -4.88
CA VAL A 205 18.29 7.22 -5.48
C VAL A 205 19.64 6.88 -4.85
N MET A 206 19.84 5.61 -4.53
CA MET A 206 21.06 5.09 -3.89
C MET A 206 21.66 3.98 -4.74
N ASP A 207 22.98 4.01 -4.87
CA ASP A 207 23.76 2.95 -5.51
C ASP A 207 24.80 2.40 -4.53
N SER A 208 24.51 1.22 -4.00
CA SER A 208 25.45 0.36 -3.30
C SER A 208 25.53 -1.01 -3.99
N ALA A 209 25.37 -1.02 -5.31
CA ALA A 209 25.30 -2.19 -6.17
C ALA A 209 24.24 -3.21 -5.71
N CYS A 210 24.64 -4.45 -5.43
CA CYS A 210 23.73 -5.55 -5.09
C CYS A 210 22.91 -5.34 -3.81
N SER A 211 23.27 -4.35 -2.98
CA SER A 211 22.55 -4.00 -1.75
C SER A 211 21.68 -2.74 -1.87
N SER A 212 21.64 -2.10 -3.04
CA SER A 212 20.99 -0.79 -3.25
C SER A 212 19.54 -0.73 -2.75
N SER A 213 18.69 -1.70 -3.09
CA SER A 213 17.29 -1.64 -2.66
C SER A 213 17.10 -1.87 -1.16
N LEU A 214 17.91 -2.70 -0.51
CA LEU A 214 17.86 -2.83 0.96
C LEU A 214 18.44 -1.60 1.64
N LEU A 215 19.46 -0.95 1.06
CA LEU A 215 19.96 0.32 1.57
C LEU A 215 18.88 1.41 1.49
N ALA A 216 18.20 1.52 0.35
CA ALA A 216 17.08 2.44 0.17
C ALA A 216 15.97 2.18 1.19
N LEU A 217 15.59 0.91 1.39
CA LEU A 217 14.61 0.53 2.40
C LEU A 217 15.10 0.81 3.84
N HIS A 218 16.39 0.63 4.14
CA HIS A 218 16.95 1.01 5.44
C HIS A 218 16.73 2.49 5.72
N HIS A 219 17.05 3.36 4.77
CA HIS A 219 16.86 4.80 4.92
C HIS A 219 15.39 5.22 4.98
N ALA A 220 14.50 4.56 4.24
CA ALA A 220 13.05 4.76 4.37
C ALA A 220 12.56 4.44 5.79
N VAL A 221 13.03 3.32 6.38
CA VAL A 221 12.71 2.94 7.77
C VAL A 221 13.25 3.96 8.77
N ARG A 222 14.45 4.51 8.54
CA ARG A 222 15.02 5.57 9.40
C ARG A 222 14.19 6.86 9.31
N SER A 223 13.91 7.33 8.10
CA SER A 223 13.13 8.56 7.85
C SER A 223 11.72 8.50 8.46
N LEU A 224 11.06 7.33 8.40
CA LEU A 224 9.78 7.10 9.08
C LEU A 224 9.91 7.14 10.61
N ARG A 225 10.93 6.50 11.18
CA ARG A 225 11.14 6.47 12.64
C ARG A 225 11.54 7.85 13.20
N GLU A 226 12.21 8.66 12.40
CA GLU A 226 12.65 10.02 12.75
C GLU A 226 11.56 11.08 12.51
N GLY A 227 10.50 10.73 11.77
CA GLY A 227 9.36 11.61 11.52
C GLY A 227 9.56 12.61 10.38
N GLU A 228 10.69 12.51 9.65
CA GLU A 228 10.95 13.25 8.42
C GLU A 228 9.89 12.94 7.35
N THR A 229 9.50 11.66 7.28
CA THR A 229 8.51 11.12 6.35
C THR A 229 7.32 10.52 7.12
N GLU A 230 6.11 10.64 6.57
CA GLU A 230 4.89 10.04 7.12
C GLU A 230 4.55 8.69 6.47
N ILE A 231 4.84 8.57 5.17
CA ILE A 231 4.66 7.38 4.34
C ILE A 231 5.87 7.25 3.43
N ALA A 232 6.46 6.06 3.29
CA ALA A 232 7.60 5.90 2.39
C ALA A 232 7.31 4.86 1.31
N LEU A 233 7.54 5.23 0.06
CA LEU A 233 7.67 4.33 -1.06
C LEU A 233 9.15 3.96 -1.19
N ALA A 234 9.46 2.68 -1.08
CA ALA A 234 10.84 2.20 -1.12
C ALA A 234 10.99 0.97 -2.00
N GLY A 235 12.13 0.84 -2.68
CA GLY A 235 12.47 -0.40 -3.36
C GLY A 235 13.63 -0.26 -4.33
N GLY A 236 13.57 -0.92 -5.48
CA GLY A 236 14.63 -0.81 -6.47
C GLY A 236 14.29 -1.46 -7.81
N VAL A 237 15.03 -1.06 -8.83
CA VAL A 237 14.88 -1.51 -10.21
C VAL A 237 16.25 -1.78 -10.81
N HIS A 238 16.32 -2.77 -11.69
CA HIS A 238 17.48 -3.09 -12.49
C HIS A 238 17.05 -3.68 -13.84
N LEU A 239 17.65 -3.23 -14.94
CA LEU A 239 17.43 -3.78 -16.27
C LEU A 239 18.75 -4.05 -16.98
N ILE A 240 18.73 -4.95 -17.97
CA ILE A 240 19.90 -5.29 -18.77
C ILE A 240 19.60 -4.95 -20.23
N LEU A 241 20.08 -3.79 -20.66
CA LEU A 241 19.75 -3.25 -21.98
C LEU A 241 20.91 -3.36 -22.97
N THR A 242 22.13 -3.61 -22.47
CA THR A 242 23.35 -3.64 -23.27
C THR A 242 24.28 -4.82 -22.91
N PRO A 243 25.12 -5.31 -23.85
CA PRO A 243 26.04 -6.44 -23.60
C PRO A 243 27.27 -6.08 -22.74
N GLU A 244 27.63 -4.81 -22.62
CA GLU A 244 28.87 -4.34 -21.99
C GLU A 244 29.02 -4.81 -20.54
N PRO A 245 27.99 -4.75 -19.67
CA PRO A 245 28.13 -5.27 -18.32
C PRO A 245 28.29 -6.80 -18.29
N TYR A 246 27.70 -7.55 -19.23
CA TYR A 246 27.97 -9.00 -19.36
C TYR A 246 29.45 -9.27 -19.63
N ILE A 247 30.04 -8.53 -20.58
CA ILE A 247 31.46 -8.62 -20.93
C ILE A 247 32.32 -8.28 -19.70
N GLY A 248 32.01 -7.18 -19.01
CA GLY A 248 32.71 -6.74 -17.81
C GLY A 248 32.69 -7.77 -16.68
N PHE A 249 31.52 -8.30 -16.33
CA PHE A 249 31.39 -9.28 -15.25
C PHE A 249 31.95 -10.66 -15.64
N SER A 250 31.93 -11.04 -16.92
CA SER A 250 32.70 -12.19 -17.40
C SER A 250 34.20 -11.97 -17.22
N ARG A 251 34.73 -10.77 -17.49
CA ARG A 251 36.15 -10.48 -17.24
C ARG A 251 36.52 -10.47 -15.76
N LEU A 252 35.58 -10.09 -14.90
CA LEU A 252 35.73 -10.20 -13.44
C LEU A 252 35.67 -11.66 -12.95
N GLY A 253 35.21 -12.60 -13.78
CA GLY A 253 34.99 -14.00 -13.39
C GLY A 253 33.81 -14.17 -12.41
N ALA A 254 32.87 -13.22 -12.40
CA ALA A 254 31.77 -13.20 -11.44
C ALA A 254 30.54 -14.00 -11.91
N LEU A 255 30.38 -14.18 -13.22
CA LEU A 255 29.21 -14.84 -13.80
C LEU A 255 29.36 -16.37 -13.83
N SER A 256 28.27 -17.10 -13.69
CA SER A 256 28.23 -18.56 -13.83
C SER A 256 28.34 -18.96 -15.31
N PRO A 257 29.37 -19.74 -15.71
CA PRO A 257 29.42 -20.34 -17.04
C PRO A 257 28.29 -21.34 -17.28
N SER A 258 27.82 -22.02 -16.22
CA SER A 258 26.68 -22.93 -16.31
C SER A 258 25.32 -22.24 -16.39
N GLY A 259 25.29 -20.90 -16.24
CA GLY A 259 24.07 -20.10 -16.36
C GLY A 259 23.07 -20.35 -15.25
N LYS A 260 23.52 -20.70 -14.03
CA LYS A 260 22.65 -20.90 -12.87
C LYS A 260 23.27 -20.35 -11.60
N CYS A 261 22.47 -19.68 -10.76
CA CYS A 261 22.88 -19.38 -9.38
C CYS A 261 22.73 -20.64 -8.52
N ARG A 262 23.84 -21.29 -8.14
CA ARG A 262 23.83 -22.54 -7.37
C ARG A 262 24.19 -22.31 -5.90
N ALA A 263 23.39 -21.48 -5.24
CA ALA A 263 23.65 -21.05 -3.86
C ALA A 263 23.91 -22.25 -2.93
N PHE A 264 25.07 -22.22 -2.28
CA PHE A 264 25.60 -23.20 -1.32
C PHE A 264 25.93 -24.59 -1.88
N ASP A 265 25.80 -24.81 -3.19
CA ASP A 265 26.13 -26.08 -3.83
C ASP A 265 27.64 -26.23 -4.10
N ALA A 266 28.15 -27.45 -4.16
CA ALA A 266 29.52 -27.75 -4.51
C ALA A 266 29.92 -27.28 -5.91
N SER A 267 28.96 -27.15 -6.82
CA SER A 267 29.16 -26.64 -8.19
C SER A 267 28.88 -25.14 -8.36
N ALA A 268 28.81 -24.39 -7.26
CA ALA A 268 28.75 -22.92 -7.27
C ALA A 268 29.94 -22.31 -8.06
N ASP A 269 29.64 -21.72 -9.22
CA ASP A 269 30.61 -21.25 -10.23
C ASP A 269 30.42 -19.78 -10.63
N GLY A 270 29.58 -19.03 -9.90
CA GLY A 270 29.26 -17.64 -10.18
C GLY A 270 27.76 -17.36 -10.09
N TYR A 271 27.37 -16.11 -10.32
CA TYR A 271 25.96 -15.73 -10.36
C TYR A 271 25.46 -15.53 -11.79
N VAL A 272 24.14 -15.47 -11.97
CA VAL A 272 23.49 -15.11 -13.23
C VAL A 272 22.84 -13.76 -13.06
N ARG A 273 23.02 -12.85 -14.01
CA ARG A 273 22.37 -11.53 -13.97
C ARG A 273 20.85 -11.67 -14.09
N GLY A 274 20.10 -10.69 -13.59
CA GLY A 274 18.66 -10.66 -13.81
C GLY A 274 18.09 -9.26 -13.77
N GLU A 275 16.92 -9.10 -14.36
CA GLU A 275 16.13 -7.88 -14.45
C GLU A 275 14.98 -7.89 -13.44
N GLY A 276 14.57 -6.72 -12.97
CA GLY A 276 13.30 -6.60 -12.27
C GLY A 276 13.12 -5.29 -11.51
N CYS A 277 11.89 -5.07 -11.07
CA CYS A 277 11.47 -3.95 -10.27
C CYS A 277 10.66 -4.45 -9.08
N GLY A 278 10.92 -3.95 -7.89
CA GLY A 278 10.11 -4.23 -6.70
C GLY A 278 9.98 -3.00 -5.84
N LEU A 279 8.78 -2.72 -5.36
CA LEU A 279 8.47 -1.59 -4.48
C LEU A 279 7.60 -2.03 -3.31
N VAL A 280 7.75 -1.36 -2.18
CA VAL A 280 6.93 -1.51 -0.99
C VAL A 280 6.49 -0.14 -0.48
N LEU A 281 5.28 -0.08 0.09
CA LEU A 281 4.77 1.10 0.77
C LEU A 281 4.80 0.88 2.28
N LEU A 282 5.28 1.89 3.00
CA LEU A 282 5.65 1.77 4.40
C LEU A 282 5.01 2.86 5.26
N LYS A 283 4.60 2.49 6.47
CA LYS A 283 4.21 3.41 7.55
C LYS A 283 4.78 2.93 8.87
N ARG A 284 4.89 3.83 9.86
CA ARG A 284 5.04 3.39 11.25
C ARG A 284 3.85 2.52 11.63
N LEU A 285 4.05 1.46 12.43
CA LEU A 285 2.99 0.53 12.79
C LEU A 285 1.79 1.23 13.45
N SER A 286 2.03 2.23 14.28
CA SER A 286 0.98 3.05 14.91
C SER A 286 0.14 3.80 13.87
N ASP A 287 0.76 4.37 12.85
CA ASP A 287 0.08 5.09 11.77
C ASP A 287 -0.72 4.13 10.89
N ALA A 288 -0.15 2.97 10.54
CA ALA A 288 -0.86 1.94 9.78
C ALA A 288 -2.13 1.47 10.49
N ARG A 289 -2.05 1.26 11.81
CA ARG A 289 -3.19 0.90 12.64
C ARG A 289 -4.22 2.02 12.77
N ARG A 290 -3.77 3.26 12.93
CA ARG A 290 -4.66 4.45 12.98
C ARG A 290 -5.46 4.58 11.70
N ASP A 291 -4.80 4.36 10.56
CA ASP A 291 -5.39 4.56 9.24
C ASP A 291 -6.19 3.33 8.75
N GLY A 292 -6.10 2.21 9.48
CA GLY A 292 -6.80 0.96 9.15
C GLY A 292 -6.18 0.22 7.97
N ASP A 293 -4.88 0.42 7.73
CA ASP A 293 -4.17 -0.21 6.62
C ASP A 293 -3.98 -1.72 6.86
N LYS A 294 -4.04 -2.51 5.78
CA LYS A 294 -3.65 -3.91 5.82
C LYS A 294 -2.14 -4.02 6.04
N ILE A 295 -1.73 -4.70 7.11
CA ILE A 295 -0.32 -4.94 7.40
C ILE A 295 0.09 -6.28 6.78
N LEU A 296 1.03 -6.25 5.84
CA LEU A 296 1.56 -7.45 5.17
C LEU A 296 2.69 -8.10 5.98
N ALA A 297 3.55 -7.28 6.56
CA ALA A 297 4.68 -7.67 7.40
C ALA A 297 5.19 -6.48 8.23
N LEU A 298 6.09 -6.74 9.17
CA LEU A 298 6.76 -5.73 9.99
C LEU A 298 8.26 -5.79 9.79
N ILE A 299 8.87 -4.66 9.43
CA ILE A 299 10.32 -4.47 9.51
C ILE A 299 10.65 -4.13 10.96
N ARG A 300 11.30 -5.08 11.64
CA ARG A 300 11.62 -4.99 13.08
C ARG A 300 12.91 -4.23 13.29
N GLY A 301 13.92 -4.50 12.47
CA GLY A 301 15.19 -3.79 12.52
C GLY A 301 16.01 -3.96 11.26
N SER A 302 16.96 -3.07 11.06
CA SER A 302 17.90 -3.13 9.95
C SER A 302 19.22 -2.47 10.30
N ALA A 303 20.28 -2.91 9.65
CA ALA A 303 21.62 -2.35 9.79
C ALA A 303 22.36 -2.33 8.47
N VAL A 304 23.31 -1.40 8.37
CA VAL A 304 24.22 -1.21 7.25
C VAL A 304 25.64 -1.13 7.78
N ASN A 305 26.61 -1.76 7.13
CA ASN A 305 28.03 -1.53 7.38
C ASN A 305 28.86 -1.67 6.09
N GLN A 306 30.18 -1.67 6.23
CA GLN A 306 31.14 -1.82 5.15
C GLN A 306 32.15 -2.91 5.49
N ASP A 307 32.55 -3.69 4.49
CA ASP A 307 33.62 -4.70 4.58
C ASP A 307 34.97 -4.07 4.94
N GLY A 308 35.18 -2.79 4.58
CA GLY A 308 36.43 -2.08 4.85
C GLY A 308 37.60 -2.69 4.09
N GLN A 309 38.76 -2.83 4.75
CA GLN A 309 39.92 -3.47 4.15
C GLN A 309 39.77 -5.01 4.22
N SER A 310 39.23 -5.60 3.15
CA SER A 310 39.14 -7.06 2.96
C SER A 310 40.25 -7.58 2.02
N ASN A 311 40.16 -8.84 1.58
CA ASN A 311 41.14 -9.50 0.70
C ASN A 311 41.13 -8.99 -0.77
N GLY A 312 40.42 -7.90 -1.03
CA GLY A 312 40.28 -7.26 -2.33
C GLY A 312 38.98 -6.45 -2.35
N LEU A 313 38.90 -5.41 -3.18
CA LEU A 313 37.73 -4.51 -3.21
C LEU A 313 36.40 -5.26 -3.36
N THR A 314 36.40 -6.37 -4.10
CA THR A 314 35.21 -7.17 -4.39
C THR A 314 35.08 -8.43 -3.53
N ALA A 315 36.03 -8.67 -2.61
CA ALA A 315 36.04 -9.86 -1.76
C ALA A 315 35.19 -9.62 -0.50
N PRO A 316 34.18 -10.47 -0.23
CA PRO A 316 33.30 -10.29 0.92
C PRO A 316 34.03 -10.57 2.25
N ASN A 317 33.50 -10.03 3.37
CA ASN A 317 34.12 -10.13 4.69
C ASN A 317 33.18 -10.77 5.74
N ALA A 318 33.47 -12.00 6.18
CA ALA A 318 32.63 -12.73 7.15
C ALA A 318 32.46 -12.00 8.51
N PRO A 319 33.51 -11.43 9.14
CA PRO A 319 33.36 -10.58 10.32
C PRO A 319 32.43 -9.37 10.12
N ALA A 320 32.51 -8.68 8.97
CA ALA A 320 31.61 -7.57 8.66
C ALA A 320 30.16 -8.04 8.47
N GLN A 321 29.95 -9.17 7.79
CA GLN A 321 28.62 -9.78 7.64
C GLN A 321 28.04 -10.20 9.00
N LYS A 322 28.84 -10.80 9.89
CA LYS A 322 28.44 -11.10 11.28
C LYS A 322 27.98 -9.83 12.02
N ASP A 323 28.79 -8.78 11.96
CA ASP A 323 28.53 -7.51 12.64
C ASP A 323 27.24 -6.84 12.15
N VAL A 324 26.97 -6.81 10.83
CA VAL A 324 25.73 -6.21 10.32
C VAL A 324 24.49 -7.01 10.75
N ILE A 325 24.58 -8.35 10.79
CA ILE A 325 23.49 -9.21 11.27
C ILE A 325 23.24 -8.95 12.76
N GLU A 326 24.29 -8.92 13.59
CA GLU A 326 24.16 -8.65 15.03
C GLU A 326 23.57 -7.26 15.29
N ARG A 327 23.97 -6.24 14.53
CA ARG A 327 23.41 -4.88 14.63
C ARG A 327 21.94 -4.82 14.22
N ALA A 328 21.54 -5.54 13.18
CA ALA A 328 20.14 -5.59 12.73
C ALA A 328 19.25 -6.28 13.77
N LEU A 329 19.74 -7.37 14.38
CA LEU A 329 19.08 -8.04 15.51
C LEU A 329 18.97 -7.13 16.74
N ALA A 330 20.02 -6.37 17.04
CA ALA A 330 20.00 -5.39 18.11
C ALA A 330 19.01 -4.24 17.84
N ASP A 331 18.95 -3.70 16.61
CA ASP A 331 17.96 -2.70 16.20
C ASP A 331 16.53 -3.23 16.27
N ALA A 332 16.33 -4.53 16.02
CA ALA A 332 15.06 -5.22 16.15
C ALA A 332 14.68 -5.56 17.60
N GLY A 333 15.62 -5.48 18.54
CA GLY A 333 15.43 -5.96 19.91
C GLY A 333 15.20 -7.47 20.01
N LEU A 334 15.73 -8.25 19.05
CA LEU A 334 15.52 -9.69 18.95
C LEU A 334 16.83 -10.47 19.18
N ALA A 335 16.73 -11.61 19.85
CA ALA A 335 17.83 -12.55 19.98
C ALA A 335 17.99 -13.37 18.68
N PRO A 336 19.20 -13.86 18.33
CA PRO A 336 19.40 -14.70 17.14
C PRO A 336 18.44 -15.91 17.07
N GLY A 337 18.13 -16.52 18.21
CA GLY A 337 17.22 -17.68 18.29
C GLY A 337 15.74 -17.38 18.02
N ALA A 338 15.37 -16.11 17.81
CA ALA A 338 14.04 -15.71 17.38
C ALA A 338 13.86 -15.80 15.85
N VAL A 339 14.95 -15.84 15.08
CA VAL A 339 14.90 -15.96 13.62
C VAL A 339 14.64 -17.41 13.23
N ASP A 340 13.69 -17.61 12.32
CA ASP A 340 13.27 -18.93 11.82
C ASP A 340 13.83 -19.25 10.44
N TYR A 341 14.14 -18.23 9.64
CA TYR A 341 14.59 -18.36 8.27
C TYR A 341 15.55 -17.23 7.90
N VAL A 342 16.53 -17.50 7.05
CA VAL A 342 17.31 -16.45 6.39
C VAL A 342 17.21 -16.58 4.87
N GLU A 343 16.69 -15.53 4.26
CA GLU A 343 16.83 -15.27 2.83
C GLU A 343 18.22 -14.64 2.63
N ALA A 344 19.15 -15.47 2.19
CA ALA A 344 20.56 -15.14 2.07
C ALA A 344 20.83 -14.22 0.87
N HIS A 345 22.01 -13.59 0.86
CA HIS A 345 22.53 -12.98 -0.35
C HIS A 345 22.78 -14.07 -1.41
N GLY A 346 23.40 -15.19 -1.03
CA GLY A 346 23.37 -16.50 -1.71
C GLY A 346 23.48 -16.40 -3.23
N THR A 347 24.64 -15.95 -3.71
CA THR A 347 24.88 -15.69 -5.14
C THR A 347 25.32 -16.92 -5.92
N GLY A 348 25.68 -18.03 -5.26
CA GLY A 348 26.21 -19.19 -5.96
C GLY A 348 27.68 -19.02 -6.33
N THR A 349 28.42 -18.20 -5.59
CA THR A 349 29.85 -17.96 -5.82
C THR A 349 30.70 -18.88 -4.94
N SER A 350 31.78 -19.42 -5.51
CA SER A 350 32.67 -20.36 -4.82
C SER A 350 33.30 -19.77 -3.54
N LEU A 351 33.58 -18.46 -3.54
CA LEU A 351 34.13 -17.73 -2.40
C LEU A 351 33.05 -17.16 -1.46
N GLY A 352 31.97 -16.61 -2.02
CA GLY A 352 30.96 -15.88 -1.26
C GLY A 352 30.09 -16.78 -0.39
N ASP A 353 29.62 -17.90 -0.93
CA ASP A 353 28.70 -18.79 -0.21
C ASP A 353 29.34 -19.36 1.08
N PRO A 354 30.63 -19.80 1.10
CA PRO A 354 31.29 -20.18 2.35
C PRO A 354 31.49 -19.06 3.35
N ILE A 355 31.70 -17.82 2.88
CA ILE A 355 31.86 -16.64 3.74
C ILE A 355 30.54 -16.30 4.42
N GLU A 356 29.44 -16.29 3.67
CA GLU A 356 28.10 -16.03 4.20
C GLU A 356 27.65 -17.13 5.17
N ALA A 357 27.86 -18.40 4.82
CA ALA A 357 27.52 -19.53 5.71
C ALA A 357 28.25 -19.43 7.06
N ARG A 358 29.56 -19.07 7.05
CA ARG A 358 30.32 -18.84 8.28
C ARG A 358 29.78 -17.65 9.08
N ALA A 359 29.44 -16.55 8.41
CA ALA A 359 28.87 -15.37 9.07
C ALA A 359 27.55 -15.70 9.79
N LEU A 360 26.65 -16.42 9.12
CA LEU A 360 25.39 -16.88 9.69
C LEU A 360 25.63 -17.84 10.88
N ALA A 361 26.57 -18.78 10.73
CA ALA A 361 26.92 -19.71 11.81
C ALA A 361 27.42 -18.99 13.07
N MET A 362 28.26 -17.97 12.92
CA MET A 362 28.79 -17.18 14.04
C MET A 362 27.69 -16.47 14.84
N VAL A 363 26.57 -16.13 14.22
CA VAL A 363 25.45 -15.42 14.88
C VAL A 363 24.39 -16.39 15.42
N PHE A 364 23.98 -17.37 14.61
CA PHE A 364 22.82 -18.22 14.90
C PHE A 364 23.18 -19.59 15.53
N GLY A 365 24.46 -19.98 15.50
CA GLY A 365 24.89 -21.38 15.56
C GLY A 365 24.95 -22.09 16.92
N LYS A 366 23.86 -22.15 17.70
CA LYS A 366 23.90 -22.87 19.00
C LYS A 366 22.71 -23.78 19.38
N ARG A 367 21.65 -23.97 18.58
CA ARG A 367 20.47 -24.73 19.08
C ARG A 367 19.71 -25.61 18.07
N ARG A 368 19.52 -25.18 16.82
CA ARG A 368 18.80 -25.92 15.78
C ARG A 368 19.34 -25.53 14.40
N PRO A 369 19.32 -26.41 13.39
CA PRO A 369 19.60 -26.00 12.01
C PRO A 369 18.71 -24.83 11.63
N LEU A 370 19.31 -23.73 11.17
CA LEU A 370 18.60 -22.55 10.65
C LEU A 370 18.35 -22.77 9.15
N PRO A 371 17.06 -22.81 8.72
CA PRO A 371 16.69 -22.80 7.32
C PRO A 371 17.26 -21.58 6.58
N VAL A 372 17.93 -21.83 5.45
CA VAL A 372 18.44 -20.79 4.55
C VAL A 372 18.00 -21.03 3.12
N GLY A 373 17.87 -19.97 2.33
CA GLY A 373 17.63 -20.08 0.90
C GLY A 373 17.98 -18.79 0.15
N SER A 374 17.81 -18.80 -1.17
CA SER A 374 18.03 -17.62 -2.01
C SER A 374 17.08 -17.63 -3.18
N VAL A 375 16.36 -16.53 -3.39
CA VAL A 375 15.49 -16.30 -4.55
C VAL A 375 16.27 -16.28 -5.87
N LYS A 376 17.58 -16.03 -5.82
CA LYS A 376 18.43 -15.92 -7.00
C LYS A 376 18.54 -17.23 -7.77
N THR A 377 18.25 -18.35 -7.12
CA THR A 377 18.19 -19.66 -7.75
C THR A 377 17.01 -19.79 -8.73
N ASN A 378 15.99 -18.94 -8.60
CA ASN A 378 14.79 -18.96 -9.46
C ASN A 378 14.85 -17.90 -10.56
N ILE A 379 15.30 -16.68 -10.24
CA ILE A 379 15.16 -15.52 -11.14
C ILE A 379 16.49 -14.84 -11.49
N GLY A 380 17.62 -15.43 -11.09
CA GLY A 380 18.92 -14.79 -11.17
C GLY A 380 19.11 -13.68 -10.13
N HIS A 381 20.25 -12.99 -10.20
CA HIS A 381 20.60 -11.89 -9.33
C HIS A 381 20.13 -10.57 -9.93
N LEU A 382 19.06 -10.01 -9.39
CA LEU A 382 18.48 -8.75 -9.88
C LEU A 382 19.26 -7.48 -9.48
N GLU A 383 20.56 -7.60 -9.22
CA GLU A 383 21.49 -6.51 -8.90
C GLU A 383 20.88 -5.48 -7.92
N ALA A 384 20.62 -4.23 -8.34
CA ALA A 384 20.04 -3.21 -7.47
C ALA A 384 18.66 -3.57 -6.88
N ALA A 385 17.85 -4.37 -7.58
CA ALA A 385 16.53 -4.83 -7.16
C ALA A 385 16.55 -6.15 -6.35
N ALA A 386 17.71 -6.80 -6.21
CA ALA A 386 17.80 -8.14 -5.62
C ALA A 386 17.28 -8.20 -4.18
N GLY A 387 17.50 -7.16 -3.40
CA GLY A 387 16.98 -7.05 -2.04
C GLY A 387 15.46 -7.03 -1.97
N MET A 388 14.79 -6.37 -2.93
CA MET A 388 13.32 -6.32 -2.98
C MET A 388 12.72 -7.66 -3.37
N ALA A 389 13.31 -8.38 -4.32
CA ALA A 389 12.87 -9.73 -4.65
C ALA A 389 12.92 -10.66 -3.42
N SER A 390 14.00 -10.59 -2.66
CA SER A 390 14.16 -11.33 -1.39
C SER A 390 13.12 -10.90 -0.34
N LEU A 391 12.87 -9.60 -0.18
CA LEU A 391 11.83 -9.10 0.74
C LEU A 391 10.43 -9.56 0.36
N ILE A 392 10.04 -9.40 -0.90
CA ILE A 392 8.70 -9.76 -1.39
C ILE A 392 8.50 -11.28 -1.25
N LYS A 393 9.50 -12.10 -1.60
CA LYS A 393 9.48 -13.55 -1.34
C LYS A 393 9.20 -13.84 0.15
N VAL A 394 9.93 -13.21 1.06
CA VAL A 394 9.77 -13.44 2.51
C VAL A 394 8.38 -13.03 2.99
N ILE A 395 7.85 -11.89 2.55
CA ILE A 395 6.50 -11.43 2.91
C ILE A 395 5.44 -12.42 2.42
N LEU A 396 5.53 -12.85 1.16
CA LEU A 396 4.62 -13.85 0.59
C LEU A 396 4.71 -15.19 1.33
N SER A 397 5.92 -15.66 1.62
CA SER A 397 6.17 -16.85 2.44
C SER A 397 5.55 -16.76 3.83
N MET A 398 5.62 -15.60 4.49
CA MET A 398 4.99 -15.36 5.78
C MET A 398 3.47 -15.39 5.69
N GLY A 399 2.89 -14.78 4.66
CA GLY A 399 1.44 -14.77 4.41
C GLY A 399 0.88 -16.16 4.11
N ARG A 400 1.59 -16.96 3.31
CA ARG A 400 1.20 -18.32 2.91
C ARG A 400 1.66 -19.40 3.89
N GLY A 401 2.49 -19.04 4.87
CA GLY A 401 3.01 -19.95 5.87
C GLY A 401 3.87 -21.09 5.31
N ARG A 402 4.62 -20.83 4.24
CA ARG A 402 5.44 -21.79 3.51
C ARG A 402 6.73 -21.11 3.03
N ILE A 403 7.86 -21.81 3.10
CA ILE A 403 9.14 -21.36 2.54
C ILE A 403 9.38 -22.14 1.23
N PRO A 404 9.42 -21.46 0.06
CA PRO A 404 9.75 -22.08 -1.21
C PRO A 404 11.16 -22.68 -1.22
N GLY A 405 11.31 -23.83 -1.86
CA GLY A 405 12.60 -24.49 -2.03
C GLY A 405 13.54 -23.72 -2.96
N SER A 406 14.80 -23.53 -2.53
CA SER A 406 15.88 -23.04 -3.39
C SER A 406 16.24 -24.10 -4.42
N LEU A 407 16.51 -23.67 -5.65
CA LEU A 407 16.85 -24.57 -6.75
C LEU A 407 18.35 -24.91 -6.75
N HIS A 408 18.68 -25.96 -7.49
CA HIS A 408 20.05 -26.34 -7.86
C HIS A 408 21.01 -26.79 -6.74
N PHE A 409 20.57 -26.81 -5.48
CA PHE A 409 21.33 -27.44 -4.39
C PHE A 409 21.18 -28.97 -4.45
N LYS A 410 22.24 -29.64 -4.91
CA LYS A 410 22.34 -31.11 -5.05
C LYS A 410 23.40 -31.70 -4.13
N ASN A 411 24.58 -31.08 -4.08
CA ASN A 411 25.71 -31.53 -3.27
C ASN A 411 26.16 -30.36 -2.36
N PRO A 412 26.27 -30.56 -1.04
CA PRO A 412 26.73 -29.50 -0.14
C PRO A 412 28.14 -29.02 -0.51
N ASN A 413 28.37 -27.71 -0.53
CA ASN A 413 29.69 -27.16 -0.85
C ASN A 413 30.75 -27.60 0.17
N PRO A 414 31.86 -28.26 -0.24
CA PRO A 414 32.85 -28.81 0.68
C PRO A 414 33.67 -27.74 1.43
N HIS A 415 33.62 -26.48 1.00
CA HIS A 415 34.26 -25.36 1.69
C HIS A 415 33.43 -24.81 2.85
N ILE A 416 32.21 -25.32 3.04
CA ILE A 416 31.35 -25.04 4.19
C ILE A 416 31.47 -26.25 5.14
N PRO A 417 31.89 -26.05 6.41
CA PRO A 417 31.95 -27.13 7.39
C PRO A 417 30.54 -27.46 7.91
N TRP A 418 29.72 -28.14 7.09
CA TRP A 418 28.32 -28.46 7.38
C TRP A 418 28.11 -29.26 8.67
N GLU A 419 29.10 -30.05 9.09
CA GLU A 419 29.05 -30.79 10.35
C GLU A 419 29.19 -29.88 11.58
N GLU A 420 29.83 -28.71 11.42
CA GLU A 420 30.08 -27.74 12.49
C GLU A 420 29.07 -26.59 12.48
N ILE A 421 28.40 -26.36 11.35
CA ILE A 421 27.51 -25.24 11.12
C ILE A 421 26.04 -25.71 11.08
N PRO A 422 25.18 -25.26 12.01
CA PRO A 422 23.77 -25.65 12.01
C PRO A 422 22.97 -24.79 11.02
N LEU A 423 23.26 -24.94 9.73
CA LEU A 423 22.47 -24.38 8.62
C LEU A 423 21.89 -25.51 7.78
N SER A 424 20.68 -25.30 7.26
CA SER A 424 20.02 -26.23 6.36
C SER A 424 19.46 -25.49 5.16
N VAL A 425 19.93 -25.81 3.96
CA VAL A 425 19.38 -25.23 2.73
C VAL A 425 17.98 -25.80 2.49
N VAL A 426 17.00 -24.91 2.34
CA VAL A 426 15.62 -25.32 2.02
C VAL A 426 15.58 -25.70 0.55
N THR A 427 15.39 -26.99 0.25
CA THR A 427 15.35 -27.53 -1.11
C THR A 427 13.93 -27.80 -1.61
N GLU A 428 13.00 -28.08 -0.70
CA GLU A 428 11.60 -28.37 -0.99
C GLU A 428 10.68 -27.35 -0.30
N ASN A 429 9.47 -27.18 -0.83
CA ASN A 429 8.48 -26.28 -0.24
C ASN A 429 8.13 -26.74 1.18
N THR A 430 8.58 -25.97 2.17
CA THR A 430 8.55 -26.39 3.58
C THR A 430 7.51 -25.57 4.35
N PRO A 431 6.63 -26.20 5.14
CA PRO A 431 5.72 -25.47 6.02
C PRO A 431 6.49 -24.55 6.98
N TRP A 432 5.98 -23.35 7.19
CA TRP A 432 6.53 -22.38 8.13
C TRP A 432 5.51 -22.14 9.25
N PRO A 433 5.44 -23.01 10.26
CA PRO A 433 4.49 -22.86 11.36
C PRO A 433 4.84 -21.67 12.27
N ARG A 434 3.83 -21.09 12.92
CA ARG A 434 4.00 -20.05 13.94
C ARG A 434 4.32 -20.65 15.31
N GLU A 435 5.35 -21.47 15.41
CA GLU A 435 5.66 -22.19 16.66
C GLU A 435 5.97 -21.28 17.85
N ARG A 436 6.40 -20.04 17.59
CA ARG A 436 6.82 -19.05 18.60
C ARG A 436 6.00 -17.75 18.56
N GLY A 437 4.79 -17.81 18.00
CA GLY A 437 3.89 -16.66 17.85
C GLY A 437 4.00 -16.00 16.49
N GLU A 438 5.16 -15.41 16.17
CA GLU A 438 5.40 -14.74 14.88
C GLU A 438 6.42 -15.51 14.05
N ARG A 439 6.27 -15.48 12.71
CA ARG A 439 7.32 -15.90 11.77
C ARG A 439 8.35 -14.80 11.68
N VAL A 440 9.64 -15.09 11.85
CA VAL A 440 10.70 -14.09 11.76
C VAL A 440 11.77 -14.53 10.76
N ALA A 441 12.15 -13.64 9.85
CA ALA A 441 13.24 -13.88 8.90
C ALA A 441 14.31 -12.79 8.92
N GLY A 442 15.54 -13.21 8.67
CA GLY A 442 16.63 -12.32 8.26
C GLY A 442 16.71 -12.24 6.73
N ILE A 443 17.09 -11.08 6.21
CA ILE A 443 17.30 -10.86 4.77
C ILE A 443 18.64 -10.16 4.57
N SER A 444 19.51 -10.77 3.77
CA SER A 444 20.88 -10.27 3.54
C SER A 444 21.05 -9.77 2.10
N ALA A 445 21.70 -8.62 1.94
CA ALA A 445 22.22 -8.16 0.66
C ALA A 445 23.61 -7.55 0.83
N PHE A 446 24.59 -8.05 0.08
CA PHE A 446 25.98 -7.65 0.17
C PHE A 446 26.42 -7.08 -1.18
N GLY A 447 26.71 -5.78 -1.22
CA GLY A 447 27.17 -5.11 -2.43
C GLY A 447 28.60 -5.52 -2.76
N PHE A 448 28.92 -5.74 -4.03
CA PHE A 448 30.28 -6.08 -4.43
C PHE A 448 31.31 -4.97 -4.15
N SER A 449 30.85 -3.75 -3.83
CA SER A 449 31.67 -2.63 -3.33
C SER A 449 31.96 -2.70 -1.82
N GLY A 450 31.47 -3.73 -1.12
CA GLY A 450 31.65 -3.98 0.31
C GLY A 450 30.52 -3.46 1.21
N THR A 451 29.49 -2.81 0.68
CA THR A 451 28.37 -2.30 1.50
C THR A 451 27.38 -3.41 1.83
N ASN A 452 27.29 -3.80 3.10
CA ASN A 452 26.40 -4.86 3.55
C ASN A 452 25.14 -4.29 4.20
N VAL A 453 24.00 -4.93 3.92
CA VAL A 453 22.72 -4.62 4.56
C VAL A 453 22.07 -5.91 5.06
N HIS A 454 21.58 -5.89 6.29
CA HIS A 454 20.76 -6.96 6.84
C HIS A 454 19.46 -6.41 7.44
N MET A 455 18.35 -7.09 7.19
CA MET A 455 17.03 -6.74 7.71
C MET A 455 16.40 -7.89 8.47
N VAL A 456 15.69 -7.55 9.55
CA VAL A 456 14.90 -8.49 10.34
C VAL A 456 13.43 -8.14 10.14
N VAL A 457 12.68 -9.09 9.57
CA VAL A 457 11.26 -8.94 9.22
C VAL A 457 10.46 -9.97 10.02
N SER A 458 9.28 -9.59 10.49
CA SER A 458 8.32 -10.51 11.09
C SER A 458 6.97 -10.48 10.39
N GLY A 459 6.19 -11.54 10.54
CA GLY A 459 4.80 -11.58 10.08
C GLY A 459 3.96 -10.45 10.71
N PRO A 460 2.78 -10.16 10.13
CA PRO A 460 1.90 -9.14 10.67
C PRO A 460 1.38 -9.56 12.06
N PRO A 461 0.99 -8.59 12.92
CA PRO A 461 0.34 -8.90 14.20
C PRO A 461 -0.87 -9.81 13.97
N GLU A 462 -1.18 -10.69 14.92
CA GLU A 462 -2.43 -11.44 14.87
C GLU A 462 -3.61 -10.47 14.91
N GLU A 463 -4.36 -10.40 13.82
CA GLU A 463 -5.76 -9.98 13.91
C GLU A 463 -6.52 -11.11 14.61
N PRO A 464 -7.33 -10.82 15.64
CA PRO A 464 -8.25 -11.82 16.16
C PRO A 464 -9.08 -12.32 14.98
N ALA A 465 -8.98 -13.62 14.69
CA ALA A 465 -9.73 -14.21 13.60
C ALA A 465 -11.21 -13.82 13.76
N ARG A 466 -11.78 -13.12 12.77
CA ARG A 466 -13.22 -12.93 12.64
C ARG A 466 -13.82 -14.29 12.27
N THR A 467 -13.88 -15.21 13.22
CA THR A 467 -14.59 -16.48 13.04
C THR A 467 -16.09 -16.23 13.12
N PRO A 468 -16.88 -16.55 12.08
CA PRO A 468 -18.33 -16.65 12.20
C PRO A 468 -18.70 -17.99 12.84
N ASP A 469 -18.07 -18.35 13.95
CA ASP A 469 -18.46 -19.55 14.69
C ASP A 469 -18.61 -19.29 16.18
N ARG A 470 -19.85 -19.52 16.64
CA ARG A 470 -20.32 -19.32 18.00
C ARG A 470 -19.83 -20.49 18.83
N THR A 471 -18.79 -20.31 19.63
CA THR A 471 -18.63 -21.09 20.86
C THR A 471 -18.32 -20.15 22.04
N PRO A 472 -19.15 -20.14 23.10
CA PRO A 472 -19.00 -19.21 24.20
C PRO A 472 -18.11 -19.84 25.28
N ASP A 473 -16.80 -19.98 25.05
CA ASP A 473 -15.91 -20.25 26.18
C ASP A 473 -14.46 -19.82 25.92
N ARG A 474 -14.23 -18.52 26.06
CA ARG A 474 -12.95 -17.92 26.50
C ARG A 474 -13.24 -16.46 26.83
N THR A 475 -12.62 -15.95 27.89
CA THR A 475 -12.78 -14.58 28.37
C THR A 475 -11.57 -13.73 27.96
N PRO A 476 -11.69 -12.83 26.95
CA PRO A 476 -10.73 -11.77 26.72
C PRO A 476 -11.20 -10.42 27.30
N ASP A 477 -10.22 -9.57 27.56
CA ASP A 477 -10.23 -8.23 28.17
C ASP A 477 -11.27 -7.24 27.54
N PRO A 478 -12.07 -6.45 28.30
CA PRO A 478 -13.44 -6.12 27.89
C PRO A 478 -13.75 -4.75 27.23
N THR A 479 -12.80 -3.87 26.87
CA THR A 479 -13.18 -2.44 26.70
C THR A 479 -13.20 -1.84 25.29
N LEU A 480 -12.38 -2.29 24.32
CA LEU A 480 -12.35 -1.69 22.98
C LEU A 480 -13.01 -2.56 21.90
N ASP A 481 -12.67 -3.85 21.84
CA ASP A 481 -13.17 -4.77 20.80
C ASP A 481 -14.68 -5.01 20.92
N ARG A 482 -15.21 -5.15 22.14
CA ARG A 482 -16.65 -5.30 22.36
C ARG A 482 -17.46 -4.07 21.96
N ALA A 483 -16.86 -2.88 21.87
CA ALA A 483 -17.58 -1.68 21.43
C ALA A 483 -17.72 -1.66 19.90
N LEU A 484 -16.69 -2.12 19.19
CA LEU A 484 -16.70 -2.27 17.74
C LEU A 484 -17.56 -3.45 17.29
N ASP A 485 -17.43 -4.62 17.93
CA ASP A 485 -18.24 -5.81 17.63
C ASP A 485 -19.73 -5.56 17.88
N ARG A 486 -20.10 -4.90 18.99
CA ARG A 486 -21.51 -4.52 19.26
C ARG A 486 -22.01 -3.40 18.35
N ALA A 487 -21.12 -2.61 17.74
CA ALA A 487 -21.48 -1.63 16.74
C ALA A 487 -21.69 -2.26 15.35
N LEU A 488 -20.89 -3.28 15.01
CA LEU A 488 -20.96 -4.03 13.75
C LEU A 488 -22.10 -5.06 13.73
N GLU A 489 -22.36 -5.78 14.83
CA GLU A 489 -23.53 -6.67 14.99
C GLU A 489 -24.88 -5.95 14.83
N LYS A 490 -24.89 -4.61 14.89
CA LYS A 490 -26.09 -3.77 14.77
C LYS A 490 -26.29 -3.13 13.39
N ILE A 491 -25.38 -3.32 12.43
CA ILE A 491 -25.56 -2.84 11.06
C ILE A 491 -26.06 -4.04 10.23
N PRO A 492 -27.34 -4.07 9.81
CA PRO A 492 -27.82 -5.10 8.91
C PRO A 492 -26.95 -5.13 7.66
N GLU A 493 -26.56 -6.32 7.21
CA GLU A 493 -25.91 -6.50 5.92
C GLU A 493 -26.78 -5.83 4.85
N ARG A 494 -26.17 -4.95 4.05
CA ARG A 494 -26.93 -4.20 3.04
C ARG A 494 -27.40 -5.18 1.98
N PRO A 495 -28.69 -5.19 1.61
CA PRO A 495 -29.21 -6.14 0.63
C PRO A 495 -28.68 -5.90 -0.78
N LEU A 496 -28.09 -4.73 -1.05
CA LEU A 496 -27.51 -4.37 -2.34
C LEU A 496 -26.16 -3.70 -2.14
N HIS A 497 -25.22 -4.04 -3.01
CA HIS A 497 -23.90 -3.45 -3.13
C HIS A 497 -23.78 -2.68 -4.43
N ILE A 498 -23.00 -1.60 -4.40
CA ILE A 498 -22.67 -0.80 -5.58
C ILE A 498 -21.16 -0.92 -5.78
N LEU A 499 -20.75 -1.44 -6.93
CA LEU A 499 -19.36 -1.52 -7.34
C LEU A 499 -19.11 -0.47 -8.41
N THR A 500 -18.20 0.46 -8.16
CA THR A 500 -17.77 1.46 -9.15
C THR A 500 -16.40 1.10 -9.70
N LEU A 501 -16.24 1.21 -11.02
CA LEU A 501 -14.97 1.05 -11.70
C LEU A 501 -14.68 2.30 -12.52
N SER A 502 -13.42 2.66 -12.66
CA SER A 502 -13.02 3.76 -13.54
C SER A 502 -11.64 3.54 -14.15
N ALA A 503 -11.43 4.07 -15.34
CA ALA A 503 -10.15 4.08 -16.05
C ALA A 503 -9.99 5.37 -16.86
N ARG A 504 -8.83 5.57 -17.49
CA ARG A 504 -8.59 6.72 -18.37
C ARG A 504 -9.13 6.56 -19.79
N GLU A 505 -9.46 5.33 -20.19
CA GLU A 505 -9.94 4.99 -21.52
C GLU A 505 -11.02 3.91 -21.46
N ASP A 506 -11.89 3.86 -22.46
CA ASP A 506 -12.97 2.87 -22.52
C ASP A 506 -12.43 1.44 -22.65
N LEU A 507 -11.33 1.23 -23.39
CA LEU A 507 -10.69 -0.08 -23.51
C LEU A 507 -10.10 -0.55 -22.19
N ALA A 508 -9.44 0.35 -21.44
CA ALA A 508 -8.91 0.07 -20.11
C ALA A 508 -10.05 -0.25 -19.12
N LEU A 509 -11.17 0.48 -19.20
CA LEU A 509 -12.35 0.21 -18.37
C LEU A 509 -12.95 -1.17 -18.67
N ALA A 510 -13.04 -1.57 -19.94
CA ALA A 510 -13.53 -2.87 -20.34
C ALA A 510 -12.63 -4.02 -19.82
N LYS A 511 -11.30 -3.86 -19.92
CA LYS A 511 -10.33 -4.79 -19.33
C LYS A 511 -10.48 -4.87 -17.81
N LEU A 512 -10.61 -3.74 -17.13
CA LEU A 512 -10.80 -3.69 -15.67
C LEU A 512 -12.11 -4.37 -15.24
N ALA A 513 -13.21 -4.13 -15.98
CA ALA A 513 -14.49 -4.80 -15.75
C ALA A 513 -14.36 -6.32 -15.89
N ARG A 514 -13.62 -6.79 -16.90
CA ARG A 514 -13.33 -8.22 -17.07
C ARG A 514 -12.54 -8.77 -15.88
N SER A 515 -11.48 -8.10 -15.45
CA SER A 515 -10.67 -8.54 -14.30
C SER A 515 -11.47 -8.63 -13.01
N TYR A 516 -12.34 -7.65 -12.74
CA TYR A 516 -13.23 -7.70 -11.58
C TYR A 516 -14.31 -8.78 -11.70
N ALA A 517 -14.80 -9.05 -12.91
CA ALA A 517 -15.73 -10.14 -13.15
C ALA A 517 -15.08 -11.49 -12.85
N ASP A 518 -13.86 -11.71 -13.36
CA ASP A 518 -13.11 -12.94 -13.11
C ASP A 518 -12.79 -13.10 -11.61
N LEU A 519 -12.48 -12.01 -10.88
CA LEU A 519 -12.34 -12.05 -9.42
C LEU A 519 -13.65 -12.48 -8.72
N LEU A 520 -14.77 -11.84 -9.05
CA LEU A 520 -16.04 -12.10 -8.37
C LEU A 520 -16.59 -13.50 -8.66
N LEU A 521 -16.33 -14.04 -9.85
CA LEU A 521 -16.81 -15.36 -10.28
C LEU A 521 -15.92 -16.53 -9.83
N ARG A 522 -14.78 -16.26 -9.18
CA ARG A 522 -13.97 -17.31 -8.53
C ARG A 522 -14.65 -17.83 -7.28
N ASP A 523 -14.53 -19.13 -7.01
CA ASP A 523 -15.02 -19.74 -5.77
C ASP A 523 -13.94 -19.70 -4.69
N ASP A 524 -13.75 -18.51 -4.10
CA ASP A 524 -12.68 -18.22 -3.13
C ASP A 524 -13.19 -17.58 -1.82
N GLY A 525 -14.51 -17.48 -1.64
CA GLY A 525 -15.13 -16.97 -0.42
C GLY A 525 -15.01 -15.46 -0.16
N VAL A 526 -14.46 -14.67 -1.10
CA VAL A 526 -14.42 -13.20 -1.02
C VAL A 526 -15.82 -12.58 -0.91
N SER A 527 -16.01 -11.66 0.03
CA SER A 527 -17.29 -10.96 0.24
C SER A 527 -17.53 -9.89 -0.85
N PRO A 528 -18.74 -9.83 -1.47
CA PRO A 528 -19.07 -8.78 -2.41
C PRO A 528 -19.05 -7.39 -1.75
N ALA A 529 -19.39 -7.30 -0.46
CA ALA A 529 -19.34 -6.06 0.30
C ALA A 529 -17.91 -5.52 0.40
N ASP A 530 -16.94 -6.39 0.67
CA ASP A 530 -15.53 -6.01 0.83
C ASP A 530 -14.89 -5.59 -0.50
N VAL A 531 -15.24 -6.27 -1.59
CA VAL A 531 -14.82 -5.87 -2.95
C VAL A 531 -15.35 -4.49 -3.29
N CYS A 532 -16.65 -4.26 -3.07
CA CYS A 532 -17.28 -2.96 -3.33
C CYS A 532 -16.68 -1.88 -2.45
N HIS A 533 -16.45 -2.15 -1.16
CA HIS A 533 -15.81 -1.19 -0.26
C HIS A 533 -14.42 -0.82 -0.79
N SER A 534 -13.56 -1.81 -1.03
CA SER A 534 -12.17 -1.62 -1.45
C SER A 534 -12.06 -0.85 -2.76
N ALA A 535 -12.87 -1.21 -3.77
CA ALA A 535 -12.88 -0.52 -5.05
C ALA A 535 -13.37 0.93 -4.94
N ASN A 536 -14.38 1.19 -4.10
CA ASN A 536 -15.01 2.52 -4.02
C ASN A 536 -14.23 3.53 -3.17
N THR A 537 -13.40 3.06 -2.22
CA THR A 537 -12.68 3.90 -1.24
C THR A 537 -11.16 3.89 -1.43
N GLY A 538 -10.61 2.84 -2.04
CA GLY A 538 -9.16 2.61 -2.17
C GLY A 538 -8.64 2.68 -3.60
N ARG A 539 -9.41 3.23 -4.55
CA ARG A 539 -9.00 3.42 -5.94
C ARG A 539 -9.25 4.85 -6.38
N HIS A 540 -8.37 5.33 -7.25
CA HIS A 540 -8.53 6.61 -7.92
C HIS A 540 -9.76 6.59 -8.84
N ARG A 541 -10.44 7.74 -8.94
CA ARG A 541 -11.64 7.90 -9.77
C ARG A 541 -11.32 8.65 -11.04
N PHE A 542 -11.24 7.92 -12.14
CA PHE A 542 -11.01 8.49 -13.47
C PHE A 542 -12.32 8.89 -14.17
N SER A 543 -12.19 9.62 -15.28
CA SER A 543 -13.31 10.16 -16.07
C SER A 543 -14.13 9.09 -16.80
N HIS A 544 -13.53 7.96 -17.20
CA HIS A 544 -14.27 6.83 -17.77
C HIS A 544 -14.71 5.93 -16.63
N CYS A 545 -15.91 6.17 -16.09
CA CYS A 545 -16.43 5.44 -14.96
C CYS A 545 -17.72 4.68 -15.28
N THR A 546 -17.91 3.53 -14.63
CA THR A 546 -19.14 2.75 -14.67
C THR A 546 -19.46 2.23 -13.26
N PHE A 547 -20.70 1.75 -13.08
CA PHE A 547 -21.10 1.08 -11.86
C PHE A 547 -22.05 -0.08 -12.15
N VAL A 548 -22.01 -1.08 -11.28
CA VAL A 548 -22.99 -2.17 -11.25
C VAL A 548 -23.61 -2.25 -9.85
N VAL A 549 -24.86 -2.69 -9.79
CA VAL A 549 -25.60 -2.89 -8.54
C VAL A 549 -26.03 -4.35 -8.48
N GLY A 550 -25.79 -5.00 -7.36
CA GLY A 550 -26.10 -6.42 -7.16
C GLY A 550 -26.08 -6.80 -5.69
N ASP A 551 -26.79 -7.87 -5.38
CA ASP A 551 -26.91 -8.49 -4.05
C ASP A 551 -25.89 -9.62 -3.85
N THR A 552 -25.42 -10.25 -4.93
CA THR A 552 -24.48 -11.38 -4.88
C THR A 552 -23.26 -11.17 -5.77
N ARG A 553 -22.25 -12.02 -5.58
CA ARG A 553 -21.04 -12.02 -6.40
C ARG A 553 -21.35 -12.34 -7.86
N GLU A 554 -22.26 -13.28 -8.09
CA GLU A 554 -22.64 -13.76 -9.42
C GLU A 554 -23.39 -12.66 -10.18
N THR A 555 -24.30 -11.94 -9.50
CA THR A 555 -25.06 -10.85 -10.14
C THR A 555 -24.14 -9.69 -10.52
N LEU A 556 -23.20 -9.32 -9.64
CA LEU A 556 -22.18 -8.31 -9.93
C LEU A 556 -21.23 -8.78 -11.05
N GLY A 557 -20.69 -9.98 -10.95
CA GLY A 557 -19.72 -10.56 -11.90
C GLY A 557 -20.29 -10.69 -13.32
N HIS A 558 -21.50 -11.24 -13.47
CA HIS A 558 -22.15 -11.32 -14.78
C HIS A 558 -22.50 -9.95 -15.37
N SER A 559 -22.83 -8.97 -14.53
CA SER A 559 -23.09 -7.60 -15.00
C SER A 559 -21.80 -6.96 -15.55
N LEU A 560 -20.67 -7.18 -14.88
CA LEU A 560 -19.36 -6.72 -15.35
C LEU A 560 -18.90 -7.43 -16.63
N LEU A 561 -19.15 -8.73 -16.79
CA LEU A 561 -18.87 -9.44 -18.04
C LEU A 561 -19.58 -8.77 -19.22
N LYS A 562 -20.87 -8.47 -19.07
CA LYS A 562 -21.65 -7.77 -20.11
C LYS A 562 -21.07 -6.39 -20.43
N LEU A 563 -20.65 -5.64 -19.42
CA LEU A 563 -20.00 -4.33 -19.60
C LEU A 563 -18.65 -4.45 -20.31
N SER A 564 -17.90 -5.52 -20.05
CA SER A 564 -16.60 -5.75 -20.71
C SER A 564 -16.73 -6.05 -22.20
N GLU A 565 -17.80 -6.73 -22.62
CA GLU A 565 -18.06 -7.06 -24.03
C GLU A 565 -18.66 -5.88 -24.79
N LYS A 566 -19.51 -5.09 -24.13
CA LYS A 566 -20.19 -3.95 -24.72
C LYS A 566 -20.20 -2.78 -23.73
N PRO A 567 -19.13 -1.99 -23.68
CA PRO A 567 -19.09 -0.82 -22.82
C PRO A 567 -20.25 0.13 -23.19
N PRO A 568 -20.94 0.72 -22.21
CA PRO A 568 -22.02 1.65 -22.48
C PRO A 568 -21.45 2.87 -23.20
N SER A 569 -21.90 3.12 -24.43
CA SER A 569 -21.59 4.36 -25.12
C SER A 569 -22.42 5.48 -24.49
N LEU A 570 -21.74 6.47 -23.91
CA LEU A 570 -22.41 7.68 -23.47
C LEU A 570 -22.83 8.49 -24.71
N PRO A 571 -24.04 9.08 -24.75
CA PRO A 571 -24.35 10.08 -25.76
C PRO A 571 -23.31 11.21 -25.75
N GLU A 572 -22.89 11.71 -26.91
CA GLU A 572 -21.85 12.76 -27.06
C GLU A 572 -22.02 13.96 -26.10
N ALA A 573 -23.25 14.36 -25.81
CA ALA A 573 -23.56 15.45 -24.89
C ALA A 573 -23.10 15.17 -23.44
N LEU A 574 -23.18 13.91 -22.99
CA LEU A 574 -22.71 13.46 -21.68
C LEU A 574 -21.21 13.12 -21.69
N GLU A 575 -20.61 12.88 -22.86
CA GLU A 575 -19.17 12.73 -22.97
C GLU A 575 -18.41 14.02 -22.62
N ARG A 576 -18.97 15.17 -22.99
CA ARG A 576 -18.39 16.49 -22.65
C ARG A 576 -18.47 16.83 -21.16
N GLU A 577 -19.36 16.18 -20.41
CA GLU A 577 -19.49 16.34 -18.96
C GLU A 577 -18.81 15.19 -18.17
N ARG A 578 -18.10 14.27 -18.85
CA ARG A 578 -17.35 13.19 -18.17
C ARG A 578 -16.37 13.80 -17.17
N GLY A 579 -16.52 13.44 -15.89
CA GLY A 579 -15.68 13.91 -14.79
C GLY A 579 -16.13 15.22 -14.13
N ALA A 580 -17.15 15.91 -14.65
CA ALA A 580 -17.73 17.05 -13.96
C ALA A 580 -18.54 16.58 -12.75
N CYS A 581 -18.39 17.24 -11.60
CA CYS A 581 -19.30 17.04 -10.47
C CYS A 581 -20.56 17.87 -10.76
N PRO A 582 -21.70 17.25 -11.11
CA PRO A 582 -22.86 18.02 -11.53
C PRO A 582 -23.38 18.89 -10.38
N GLU A 583 -23.93 20.06 -10.71
CA GLU A 583 -24.69 20.83 -9.74
C GLU A 583 -25.92 20.03 -9.30
N VAL A 584 -26.01 19.73 -8.00
CA VAL A 584 -27.07 18.90 -7.46
C VAL A 584 -28.14 19.77 -6.80
N VAL A 585 -29.36 19.75 -7.37
CA VAL A 585 -30.53 20.44 -6.81
C VAL A 585 -31.48 19.42 -6.16
N PHE A 586 -31.77 19.61 -4.87
CA PHE A 586 -32.72 18.75 -4.15
C PHE A 586 -34.14 19.33 -4.21
N LEU A 587 -35.03 18.61 -4.89
CA LEU A 587 -36.45 18.97 -5.00
C LEU A 587 -37.26 18.21 -3.94
N TYR A 588 -38.01 18.94 -3.11
CA TYR A 588 -38.89 18.37 -2.09
C TYR A 588 -40.34 18.49 -2.57
N PRO A 589 -40.93 17.42 -3.15
CA PRO A 589 -42.29 17.46 -3.66
C PRO A 589 -43.33 17.62 -2.53
N GLY A 590 -44.51 18.11 -2.92
CA GLY A 590 -45.62 18.37 -2.02
C GLY A 590 -46.37 17.12 -1.54
N HIS A 591 -47.58 17.34 -1.03
CA HIS A 591 -48.37 16.35 -0.29
C HIS A 591 -48.99 15.23 -1.13
N ASP A 592 -48.77 15.24 -2.44
CA ASP A 592 -49.49 14.47 -3.45
C ASP A 592 -48.92 13.07 -3.71
N ARG A 593 -47.76 12.72 -3.14
CA ARG A 593 -47.07 11.43 -3.40
C ARG A 593 -46.69 10.68 -2.11
N TRP A 594 -47.67 10.28 -1.30
CA TRP A 594 -47.44 9.45 -0.11
C TRP A 594 -48.04 8.04 -0.27
N ASN A 595 -47.36 7.03 0.28
CA ASN A 595 -47.85 5.66 0.42
C ASN A 595 -47.60 5.14 1.85
N ALA A 596 -48.40 4.16 2.29
CA ALA A 596 -48.19 3.50 3.57
C ALA A 596 -46.90 2.66 3.53
N GLY A 597 -46.08 2.71 4.59
CA GLY A 597 -44.80 2.00 4.67
C GLY A 597 -43.61 2.72 4.01
N MET A 598 -43.80 3.94 3.50
CA MET A 598 -42.71 4.75 2.93
C MET A 598 -41.52 4.84 3.89
N GLY A 599 -40.34 4.42 3.43
CA GLY A 599 -39.10 4.52 4.21
C GLY A 599 -38.96 3.50 5.35
N ALA A 600 -39.85 2.51 5.49
CA ALA A 600 -39.73 1.46 6.51
C ALA A 600 -38.46 0.62 6.36
N GLU A 601 -38.12 0.26 5.13
CA GLU A 601 -36.88 -0.47 4.81
C GLU A 601 -35.65 0.39 5.15
N LEU A 602 -35.66 1.67 4.75
CA LEU A 602 -34.57 2.62 5.07
C LEU A 602 -34.41 2.82 6.58
N TYR A 603 -35.51 2.90 7.32
CA TYR A 603 -35.52 3.03 8.78
C TYR A 603 -34.93 1.79 9.48
N THR A 604 -35.16 0.61 8.91
CA THR A 604 -34.61 -0.65 9.44
C THR A 604 -33.13 -0.81 9.07
N ALA A 605 -32.80 -0.59 7.80
CA ALA A 605 -31.50 -0.90 7.21
C ALA A 605 -30.44 0.21 7.36
N HIS A 606 -30.83 1.49 7.52
CA HIS A 606 -29.89 2.61 7.49
C HIS A 606 -29.91 3.45 8.77
N PRO A 607 -28.87 3.35 9.62
CA PRO A 607 -28.78 4.10 10.86
C PRO A 607 -28.91 5.62 10.69
N VAL A 608 -28.33 6.20 9.63
CA VAL A 608 -28.40 7.65 9.39
C VAL A 608 -29.84 8.11 9.12
N PHE A 609 -30.60 7.33 8.33
CA PHE A 609 -32.00 7.63 8.05
C PHE A 609 -32.84 7.49 9.32
N ARG A 610 -32.66 6.39 10.06
CA ARG A 610 -33.30 6.14 11.36
C ARG A 610 -33.03 7.26 12.35
N ASP A 611 -31.77 7.61 12.58
CA ASP A 611 -31.36 8.68 13.49
C ASP A 611 -31.98 10.02 13.09
N ALA A 612 -32.06 10.33 11.79
CA ALA A 612 -32.70 11.55 11.32
C ALA A 612 -34.21 11.56 11.56
N VAL A 613 -34.90 10.42 11.34
CA VAL A 613 -36.32 10.25 11.64
C VAL A 613 -36.58 10.35 13.16
N ASP A 614 -35.77 9.70 13.98
CA ASP A 614 -35.88 9.67 15.44
C ASP A 614 -35.67 11.05 16.07
N ARG A 615 -34.66 11.79 15.60
CA ARG A 615 -34.43 13.19 15.99
C ARG A 615 -35.62 14.07 15.66
N CYS A 616 -36.27 13.83 14.53
CA CYS A 616 -37.49 14.55 14.19
C CYS A 616 -38.66 14.19 15.11
N GLY A 617 -38.69 12.95 15.64
CA GLY A 617 -39.68 12.47 16.60
C GLY A 617 -39.53 13.05 18.01
N GLY A 618 -38.31 13.21 18.52
CA GLY A 618 -38.03 13.63 19.89
C GLY A 618 -38.17 15.13 20.20
N ASN A 619 -38.35 15.99 19.21
CA ASN A 619 -38.16 17.45 19.36
C ASN A 619 -39.45 18.29 19.46
N ARG A 620 -40.56 17.79 20.03
CA ARG A 620 -41.76 18.61 20.32
C ARG A 620 -42.33 18.33 21.72
N GLY A 621 -42.48 19.41 22.50
CA GLY A 621 -42.98 19.39 23.87
C GLY A 621 -44.45 18.97 24.01
N SER A 622 -44.70 18.26 25.11
CA SER A 622 -45.95 18.05 25.85
C SER A 622 -47.25 18.38 25.10
N GLY A 623 -47.84 17.37 24.47
CA GLY A 623 -49.21 17.44 23.92
C GLY A 623 -49.57 16.35 22.91
N THR A 624 -48.57 15.72 22.27
CA THR A 624 -48.76 14.69 21.24
C THR A 624 -48.01 13.40 21.54
N GLU A 625 -47.96 12.99 22.81
CA GLU A 625 -47.21 11.79 23.23
C GLU A 625 -47.85 10.47 22.76
N SER A 626 -49.15 10.44 22.39
CA SER A 626 -49.83 9.20 21.97
C SER A 626 -49.79 8.88 20.47
N CYS A 627 -49.36 9.81 19.61
CA CYS A 627 -49.40 9.65 18.14
C CYS A 627 -48.05 9.27 17.52
N LEU A 628 -46.93 9.51 18.22
CA LEU A 628 -45.58 9.43 17.66
C LEU A 628 -44.89 8.07 17.91
N SER A 629 -45.13 7.44 19.06
CA SER A 629 -44.74 6.04 19.29
C SER A 629 -45.36 5.11 18.25
N GLN A 630 -46.57 5.42 17.78
CA GLN A 630 -47.28 4.66 16.76
C GLN A 630 -46.64 4.71 15.37
N ILE A 631 -45.85 5.73 15.00
CA ILE A 631 -45.22 5.79 13.67
C ILE A 631 -43.93 4.97 13.64
N SER A 632 -43.12 5.04 14.71
CA SER A 632 -41.98 4.14 14.88
C SER A 632 -42.41 2.68 15.04
N ASP A 633 -43.48 2.41 15.81
CA ASP A 633 -44.07 1.06 15.93
C ASP A 633 -44.71 0.59 14.61
N ARG A 634 -45.32 1.47 13.80
CA ARG A 634 -45.95 1.09 12.52
C ARG A 634 -44.94 0.87 11.39
N LEU A 635 -43.84 1.63 11.35
CA LEU A 635 -42.72 1.36 10.45
C LEU A 635 -42.07 0.00 10.78
N CYS A 636 -41.98 -0.37 12.06
CA CYS A 636 -41.44 -1.65 12.49
C CYS A 636 -42.39 -2.86 12.32
N ARG A 637 -43.71 -2.68 12.31
CA ARG A 637 -44.66 -3.83 12.35
C ARG A 637 -45.33 -4.19 11.02
N GLN A 638 -45.16 -3.45 9.92
CA GLN A 638 -45.96 -3.62 8.68
C GLN A 638 -47.49 -3.65 8.92
N ILE A 639 -47.98 -3.16 10.06
CA ILE A 639 -49.41 -3.19 10.37
C ILE A 639 -50.04 -1.93 9.77
N ASN A 640 -50.88 -2.17 8.76
CA ASN A 640 -51.86 -1.28 8.10
C ASN A 640 -52.24 -0.04 8.91
N PRO A 641 -52.28 1.18 8.35
CA PRO A 641 -53.59 1.86 8.31
C PRO A 641 -53.74 3.05 7.32
N GLN A 642 -54.95 3.33 6.84
CA GLN A 642 -55.28 4.70 6.45
C GLN A 642 -55.27 5.63 7.69
N PRO A 643 -54.48 6.72 7.72
CA PRO A 643 -54.59 7.73 8.77
C PRO A 643 -55.70 8.72 8.42
N ARG A 644 -56.69 8.89 9.31
CA ARG A 644 -57.83 9.83 9.14
C ARG A 644 -57.47 11.31 9.32
N ASN A 645 -56.20 11.67 9.60
CA ASN A 645 -55.83 13.03 10.03
C ASN A 645 -54.72 13.66 9.14
N GLY A 646 -54.99 14.83 8.56
CA GLY A 646 -54.15 15.49 7.54
C GLY A 646 -52.81 16.04 8.06
N ASP A 647 -52.74 16.48 9.32
CA ASP A 647 -51.52 17.06 9.91
C ASP A 647 -50.40 16.01 10.11
N LEU A 648 -50.76 14.75 10.41
CA LEU A 648 -49.79 13.66 10.56
C LEU A 648 -49.12 13.29 9.22
N ARG A 649 -49.84 13.44 8.11
CA ARG A 649 -49.32 13.18 6.76
C ARG A 649 -48.28 14.23 6.36
N GLN A 650 -48.53 15.51 6.70
CA GLN A 650 -47.62 16.61 6.36
C GLN A 650 -46.30 16.53 7.14
N ILE A 651 -46.37 16.07 8.39
CA ILE A 651 -45.19 15.85 9.24
C ILE A 651 -44.35 14.67 8.73
N GLY A 652 -44.97 13.58 8.26
CA GLY A 652 -44.25 12.43 7.69
C GLY A 652 -43.42 12.80 6.46
N ILE A 653 -43.99 13.57 5.52
CA ILE A 653 -43.34 13.95 4.25
C ILE A 653 -42.13 14.86 4.48
N VAL A 654 -42.27 15.89 5.31
CA VAL A 654 -41.16 16.80 5.63
C VAL A 654 -40.02 16.06 6.34
N ARG A 655 -40.34 15.09 7.20
CA ARG A 655 -39.35 14.30 7.93
C ARG A 655 -38.63 13.30 7.04
N SER A 656 -39.34 12.57 6.17
CA SER A 656 -38.71 11.70 5.17
C SER A 656 -37.83 12.50 4.22
N GLY A 657 -38.27 13.69 3.80
CA GLY A 657 -37.46 14.61 3.00
C GLY A 657 -36.17 15.00 3.71
N VAL A 658 -36.24 15.50 4.94
CA VAL A 658 -35.06 15.91 5.74
C VAL A 658 -34.15 14.72 6.07
N ALA A 659 -34.71 13.54 6.36
CA ALA A 659 -33.94 12.32 6.61
C ALA A 659 -33.22 11.82 5.35
N CYS A 660 -33.87 11.90 4.18
CA CYS A 660 -33.24 11.62 2.90
C CYS A 660 -32.09 12.61 2.63
N THR A 661 -32.26 13.90 2.92
CA THR A 661 -31.18 14.91 2.78
C THR A 661 -30.00 14.64 3.69
N GLY A 662 -30.26 14.18 4.93
CA GLY A 662 -29.23 13.82 5.90
C GLY A 662 -28.28 12.71 5.42
N LEU A 663 -28.71 11.87 4.46
CA LEU A 663 -27.88 10.84 3.84
C LEU A 663 -26.81 11.39 2.89
N PHE A 664 -26.96 12.62 2.37
CA PHE A 664 -26.09 13.17 1.32
C PHE A 664 -24.99 14.15 1.83
N ARG A 665 -24.87 14.34 3.15
CA ARG A 665 -23.70 14.91 3.86
C ARG A 665 -23.02 16.17 3.26
N ARG A 666 -23.78 17.12 2.68
CA ARG A 666 -23.32 18.50 2.46
C ARG A 666 -24.14 19.48 3.31
N PRO A 667 -23.55 20.58 3.82
CA PRO A 667 -24.28 21.56 4.63
C PRO A 667 -25.40 22.20 3.79
N CYS A 668 -26.66 21.92 4.14
CA CYS A 668 -27.83 22.46 3.46
C CYS A 668 -28.64 23.32 4.43
N THR A 669 -28.89 24.57 4.04
CA THR A 669 -29.87 25.43 4.72
C THR A 669 -31.25 25.16 4.10
N VAL A 670 -32.16 24.57 4.87
CA VAL A 670 -33.51 24.22 4.41
C VAL A 670 -34.49 25.35 4.74
N PHE A 671 -35.09 25.98 3.72
CA PHE A 671 -36.20 26.93 3.89
C PHE A 671 -37.53 26.26 3.55
N LEU A 672 -38.44 26.20 4.52
CA LEU A 672 -39.84 25.79 4.32
C LEU A 672 -40.73 27.04 4.33
N ARG A 673 -41.32 27.41 3.20
CA ARG A 673 -42.37 28.45 3.15
C ARG A 673 -43.75 27.78 3.03
N ARG A 674 -44.62 28.02 4.01
CA ARG A 674 -46.02 27.57 3.99
C ARG A 674 -46.80 28.48 3.03
N GLY A 675 -47.35 27.91 1.96
CA GLY A 675 -48.29 28.62 1.09
C GLY A 675 -49.68 28.64 1.71
N GLY A 676 -50.20 29.84 2.01
CA GLY A 676 -51.63 30.08 2.19
C GLY A 676 -52.07 30.70 3.53
N ARG A 677 -52.51 31.97 3.42
CA ARG A 677 -53.25 32.85 4.35
C ARG A 677 -52.53 33.42 5.58
N GLU A 678 -52.76 34.73 5.73
CA GLU A 678 -52.13 35.68 6.65
C GLU A 678 -52.11 35.19 8.10
N GLY A 679 -50.91 35.09 8.65
CA GLY A 679 -50.67 34.78 10.06
C GLY A 679 -49.18 34.70 10.32
N ARG A 680 -48.62 35.72 10.97
CA ARG A 680 -47.20 35.80 11.33
C ARG A 680 -46.84 34.68 12.32
N SER A 681 -46.15 33.64 11.84
CA SER A 681 -45.41 32.71 12.70
C SER A 681 -44.10 32.32 12.01
N ARG A 682 -42.99 32.94 12.43
CA ARG A 682 -41.63 32.52 12.07
C ARG A 682 -41.26 31.32 12.95
N LEU A 683 -41.17 30.12 12.39
CA LEU A 683 -40.38 29.04 12.99
C LEU A 683 -39.12 28.82 12.16
N LEU A 684 -38.00 29.26 12.70
CA LEU A 684 -36.67 29.07 12.13
C LEU A 684 -36.08 27.79 12.77
N PHE A 685 -35.93 26.71 12.01
CA PHE A 685 -35.15 25.55 12.47
C PHE A 685 -33.75 25.64 11.87
N ARG A 686 -32.74 25.82 12.73
CA ARG A 686 -31.33 25.81 12.36
C ARG A 686 -30.73 24.50 12.87
N LEU A 687 -30.37 23.58 11.97
CA LEU A 687 -29.58 22.40 12.29
C LEU A 687 -28.11 22.78 12.10
N ILE A 688 -27.42 23.09 13.20
CA ILE A 688 -25.97 23.27 13.22
C ILE A 688 -25.37 22.17 14.08
N CYS A 689 -24.55 21.32 13.48
CA CYS A 689 -23.57 20.54 14.19
C CYS A 689 -22.46 21.48 14.68
N GLY A 690 -22.44 21.82 15.97
CA GLY A 690 -21.33 22.54 16.63
C GLY A 690 -21.70 23.91 17.22
N ARG A 691 -21.31 24.14 18.47
CA ARG A 691 -21.56 25.38 19.26
C ARG A 691 -20.98 26.64 18.57
N LEU A 692 -21.71 27.77 18.55
CA LEU A 692 -21.32 29.02 19.25
C LEU A 692 -22.36 30.19 19.15
N ARG A 693 -22.05 31.24 19.94
CA ARG A 693 -22.84 32.37 20.47
C ARG A 693 -23.54 33.32 19.48
N ILE A 694 -24.57 33.98 19.99
CA ILE A 694 -25.36 35.07 19.39
C ILE A 694 -24.53 36.37 19.38
N GLY A 695 -24.41 37.00 18.20
CA GLY A 695 -23.94 38.37 18.00
C GLY A 695 -24.65 38.98 16.78
N ASN A 696 -25.02 40.26 16.88
CA ASN A 696 -25.92 40.99 15.98
C ASN A 696 -25.45 41.13 14.52
N GLU A 697 -26.43 41.13 13.59
CA GLU A 697 -26.31 41.34 12.14
C GLU A 697 -25.63 42.66 11.72
N PRO A 698 -25.30 42.82 10.41
CA PRO A 698 -26.22 43.61 9.58
C PRO A 698 -26.57 43.00 8.20
N ARG A 699 -27.55 43.64 7.57
CA ARG A 699 -28.48 43.20 6.51
C ARG A 699 -27.88 43.22 5.09
N CYS A 700 -28.34 42.30 4.23
CA CYS A 700 -28.25 42.44 2.76
C CYS A 700 -29.63 42.37 2.10
N HIS A 701 -29.88 43.28 1.15
CA HIS A 701 -31.09 43.41 0.34
C HIS A 701 -31.11 42.39 -0.82
N PHE A 702 -32.30 41.89 -1.18
CA PHE A 702 -32.54 41.13 -2.42
C PHE A 702 -33.69 41.76 -3.20
N GLU A 703 -33.46 42.08 -4.48
CA GLU A 703 -34.49 42.34 -5.49
C GLU A 703 -34.81 41.05 -6.24
N GLY A 704 -36.10 40.73 -6.42
CA GLY A 704 -36.53 39.57 -7.19
C GLY A 704 -37.99 39.69 -7.64
N ARG A 705 -38.21 39.61 -8.96
CA ARG A 705 -39.52 39.61 -9.62
C ARG A 705 -40.30 38.32 -9.33
N ILE A 706 -41.61 38.45 -9.20
CA ILE A 706 -42.56 37.35 -8.98
C ILE A 706 -42.91 36.69 -10.32
N VAL A 707 -42.68 35.39 -10.46
CA VAL A 707 -43.26 34.56 -11.52
C VAL A 707 -44.01 33.37 -10.86
N PRO A 708 -45.27 33.07 -11.21
CA PRO A 708 -46.03 32.04 -10.52
C PRO A 708 -45.73 30.64 -11.06
N LYS A 709 -45.45 29.70 -10.13
CA LYS A 709 -45.41 28.23 -10.27
C LYS A 709 -44.10 27.55 -10.75
N VAL A 710 -42.93 27.92 -10.24
CA VAL A 710 -41.79 27.00 -10.00
C VAL A 710 -40.96 27.61 -8.85
N PHE A 711 -40.50 26.81 -7.88
CA PHE A 711 -39.48 27.26 -6.92
C PHE A 711 -38.11 26.96 -7.50
N GLU A 712 -37.39 27.99 -7.93
CA GLU A 712 -35.99 27.92 -8.33
C GLU A 712 -35.16 28.50 -7.17
N LEU A 713 -34.17 27.74 -6.68
CA LEU A 713 -33.24 28.21 -5.66
C LEU A 713 -31.84 27.92 -6.18
N ARG A 714 -31.14 28.96 -6.65
CA ARG A 714 -29.73 28.87 -7.04
C ARG A 714 -28.89 28.84 -5.77
N VAL A 715 -28.03 27.84 -5.66
CA VAL A 715 -26.97 27.79 -4.64
C VAL A 715 -25.71 28.26 -5.35
N ALA A 716 -25.20 29.44 -5.01
CA ALA A 716 -23.85 29.81 -5.37
C ALA A 716 -22.90 28.98 -4.51
N LEU A 717 -21.99 28.23 -5.16
CA LEU A 717 -20.83 27.66 -4.50
C LEU A 717 -19.88 28.82 -4.21
N ASP A 718 -19.51 29.02 -2.95
CA ASP A 718 -18.32 29.81 -2.64
C ASP A 718 -17.13 29.05 -3.20
N GLU A 719 -16.63 29.49 -4.36
CA GLU A 719 -15.26 29.23 -4.75
C GLU A 719 -14.37 29.85 -3.68
N PHE A 720 -13.57 29.03 -3.01
CA PHE A 720 -12.36 29.51 -2.35
C PHE A 720 -11.47 30.09 -3.45
N SER A 721 -11.59 31.39 -3.72
CA SER A 721 -10.50 32.14 -4.32
C SER A 721 -9.31 32.07 -3.36
N PRO A 722 -8.07 31.79 -3.85
CA PRO A 722 -6.89 31.98 -3.03
C PRO A 722 -6.85 33.44 -2.56
N PRO A 723 -6.26 33.75 -1.38
CA PRO A 723 -6.11 35.13 -0.98
C PRO A 723 -5.37 35.87 -2.09
N ALA A 724 -5.98 36.95 -2.58
CA ALA A 724 -5.36 37.84 -3.53
C ALA A 724 -3.95 38.18 -3.04
N LEU A 725 -2.95 37.86 -3.87
CA LEU A 725 -1.64 38.47 -3.77
C LEU A 725 -1.86 39.97 -3.71
N VAL A 726 -1.52 40.57 -2.57
CA VAL A 726 -1.37 42.01 -2.47
C VAL A 726 -0.28 42.39 -3.46
N GLU A 727 -0.67 43.04 -4.55
CA GLU A 727 0.28 43.67 -5.48
C GLU A 727 1.21 44.58 -4.66
N PRO A 728 2.54 44.42 -4.76
CA PRO A 728 3.44 45.40 -4.19
C PRO A 728 3.25 46.73 -4.95
N PRO A 729 3.37 47.88 -4.27
CA PRO A 729 3.29 49.16 -4.95
C PRO A 729 4.39 49.24 -6.01
N LEU A 730 3.98 49.55 -7.24
CA LEU A 730 4.86 50.03 -8.30
C LEU A 730 5.72 51.17 -7.74
N VAL A 731 7.00 50.87 -7.53
CA VAL A 731 8.04 51.89 -7.39
C VAL A 731 8.68 52.00 -8.77
N GLU A 732 8.31 53.04 -9.49
CA GLU A 732 9.09 53.50 -10.64
C GLU A 732 10.49 53.88 -10.16
N PHE A 733 11.50 53.20 -10.69
CA PHE A 733 12.87 53.70 -10.70
C PHE A 733 13.19 54.10 -12.15
N GLU A 734 13.20 55.41 -12.40
CA GLU A 734 14.04 55.99 -13.46
C GLU A 734 15.51 55.77 -13.07
N GLY A 735 16.30 55.21 -13.99
CA GLY A 735 17.75 55.02 -13.84
C GLY A 735 18.30 53.89 -14.68
#